data_AF-A0AAW0H9V0-F1
#
_entry.id   AF-A0AAW0H9V0-F1
#
_cell.length_a   1.000
_cell.length_b   1.000
_cell.length_c   1.000
_cell.angle_alpha   90.00
_cell.angle_beta   90.00
_cell.angle_gamma   90.00
#
_symmetry.space_group_name_H-M   'P 1'
#
loop_
_entity.id
_entity.type
_entity.pdbx_description
1 polymer ?
#
loop_
_entity_poly.entity_id
_entity_poly.type
_entity_poly.pdbx_seq_one_letter_code
_entity_poly.pdbx_strand_id
1 'polypeptide(L)'
;MNLTYLQVVVEEEEEEEEEEEEEEEEEEEEEEEEEEEEEEEEEEEEEEEEEEVVNAIIPIYSDYPGLFQVLNTLAFISTRLLSSESMEREITGLRSKLKECEKKRLKATQYGLQLLERQTELQNQLGKCHEEMMTVTEGYNQEKYALQREAEHKNGMLESLSCECEALKQQQKMQLEQLEMQLNRNKLEKLKMELDEARLSEKQLKQKLDHQEEVLAHKLEEFRLMSEQHMLNSMSLEVLALQTELNEMEDVKTPRRGKRAAVETRTTRMFQCFLNASGRPAGFKKKKRSKRRKESSRRKQDLQVQLGHALQQALDPNSKGNSLFAEVDDRRVAMVHQLNLMKVKYQLLKKHNAFTSEQMNKMKLQISTLLRRRGSQTELEQQERLFAMLEQKNDEIKPLLGEIKNLEKFQTLYESMESRPSALASPRSLEDSTYYAYLLQLNLDKLKKENESTKGELSTQRMKAMFESQRTLDTDRKLFANERCLQLSESENIKLRAKLDESKLKYEPKPEEKTEAPVLRKRCEVLPLDVTPQKRHLLPAPLGKLLLQREEKESCLNSLNDSTVQRGLLASSAIQPASLSPRKSPPLQMQPKTEKKCVKLMDGPLPICRIKAFNRGERKERNYKHTGKRRLYNQTMAIFEHSYVW
;
A
#
# COMPACT_ATOMS: atom_id res chain seq x y z
N MET A 1 -0.89 4.35 -33.43
CA MET A 1 -2.37 4.28 -33.35
C MET A 1 -2.96 5.68 -33.41
N ASN A 2 -3.12 6.45 -32.33
CA ASN A 2 -3.77 7.78 -32.45
C ASN A 2 -2.93 8.81 -33.25
N LEU A 3 -1.61 8.90 -33.01
CA LEU A 3 -0.72 9.82 -33.76
C LEU A 3 -0.69 9.49 -35.28
N THR A 4 -0.60 8.20 -35.61
CA THR A 4 -0.63 7.69 -37.00
C THR A 4 -2.00 7.76 -37.67
N TYR A 5 -3.04 8.26 -36.99
CA TYR A 5 -4.35 8.52 -37.60
C TYR A 5 -4.50 10.02 -37.91
N LEU A 6 -4.00 10.88 -37.01
CA LEU A 6 -3.97 12.33 -37.22
C LEU A 6 -3.02 12.77 -38.35
N GLN A 7 -1.98 11.99 -38.65
CA GLN A 7 -1.09 12.31 -39.76
C GLN A 7 -1.74 12.01 -41.12
N VAL A 8 -2.40 10.84 -41.28
CA VAL A 8 -3.08 10.48 -42.52
C VAL A 8 -4.21 11.44 -42.87
N VAL A 9 -4.96 11.94 -41.88
CA VAL A 9 -6.04 12.93 -42.14
C VAL A 9 -5.51 14.28 -42.60
N VAL A 10 -4.28 14.67 -42.23
CA VAL A 10 -3.65 15.89 -42.76
C VAL A 10 -3.06 15.65 -44.14
N GLU A 11 -2.48 14.47 -44.38
CA GLU A 11 -2.02 14.05 -45.71
C GLU A 11 -3.20 13.89 -46.70
N GLU A 12 -4.41 13.52 -46.24
CA GLU A 12 -5.66 13.51 -47.02
C GLU A 12 -6.27 14.93 -47.21
N GLU A 13 -6.16 15.83 -46.22
CA GLU A 13 -6.61 17.25 -46.36
C GLU A 13 -5.66 18.08 -47.25
N GLU A 14 -4.36 17.76 -47.31
CA GLU A 14 -3.38 18.41 -48.22
C GLU A 14 -3.51 17.92 -49.68
N GLU A 15 -3.93 16.67 -49.94
CA GLU A 15 -4.24 16.19 -51.32
C GLU A 15 -5.56 16.80 -51.88
N GLU A 16 -6.58 17.06 -51.04
CA GLU A 16 -7.82 17.72 -51.51
C GLU A 16 -7.63 19.23 -51.83
N GLU A 17 -6.70 19.95 -51.17
CA GLU A 17 -6.37 21.35 -51.52
C GLU A 17 -5.51 21.45 -52.81
N GLU A 18 -4.64 20.47 -53.12
CA GLU A 18 -3.89 20.45 -54.40
C GLU A 18 -4.78 20.11 -55.62
N GLU A 19 -5.82 19.25 -55.48
CA GLU A 19 -6.79 18.99 -56.56
C GLU A 19 -7.73 20.20 -56.85
N GLU A 20 -8.11 21.01 -55.85
CA GLU A 20 -8.90 22.24 -56.09
C GLU A 20 -8.08 23.38 -56.76
N GLU A 21 -6.76 23.49 -56.54
CA GLU A 21 -5.91 24.47 -57.25
C GLU A 21 -5.64 24.07 -58.72
N GLU A 22 -5.54 22.77 -59.07
CA GLU A 22 -5.41 22.34 -60.48
C GLU A 22 -6.72 22.53 -61.30
N GLU A 23 -7.92 22.38 -60.71
CA GLU A 23 -9.19 22.66 -61.42
C GLU A 23 -9.40 24.19 -61.66
N GLU A 24 -8.95 25.10 -60.77
CA GLU A 24 -9.03 26.55 -61.02
C GLU A 24 -8.03 27.03 -62.11
N GLU A 25 -6.84 26.41 -62.28
CA GLU A 25 -5.92 26.75 -63.39
C GLU A 25 -6.43 26.25 -64.77
N GLU A 26 -7.11 25.09 -64.86
CA GLU A 26 -7.72 24.65 -66.14
C GLU A 26 -8.92 25.52 -66.58
N GLU A 27 -9.74 26.06 -65.66
CA GLU A 27 -10.82 27.01 -66.03
C GLU A 27 -10.30 28.39 -66.48
N GLU A 28 -9.17 28.90 -65.95
CA GLU A 28 -8.57 30.16 -66.45
C GLU A 28 -7.89 29.98 -67.85
N GLU A 29 -7.34 28.81 -68.19
CA GLU A 29 -6.81 28.57 -69.56
C GLU A 29 -7.94 28.42 -70.62
N GLU A 30 -9.11 27.83 -70.31
CA GLU A 30 -10.24 27.79 -71.26
C GLU A 30 -10.88 29.18 -71.49
N GLU A 31 -10.94 30.09 -70.49
CA GLU A 31 -11.42 31.48 -70.71
C GLU A 31 -10.44 32.34 -71.55
N GLU A 32 -9.11 32.12 -71.48
CA GLU A 32 -8.16 32.84 -72.36
C GLU A 32 -8.19 32.33 -73.82
N GLU A 33 -8.45 31.03 -74.09
CA GLU A 33 -8.61 30.55 -75.49
C GLU A 33 -9.93 31.05 -76.15
N GLU A 34 -11.04 31.20 -75.41
CA GLU A 34 -12.28 31.80 -75.98
C GLU A 34 -12.15 33.31 -76.28
N GLU A 35 -11.39 34.10 -75.50
CA GLU A 35 -11.14 35.53 -75.84
C GLU A 35 -10.21 35.70 -77.07
N GLU A 36 -9.26 34.79 -77.35
CA GLU A 36 -8.43 34.86 -78.58
C GLU A 36 -9.21 34.47 -79.85
N GLU A 37 -10.15 33.50 -79.83
CA GLU A 37 -10.99 33.19 -81.00
C GLU A 37 -11.98 34.34 -81.35
N GLU A 38 -12.53 35.08 -80.37
CA GLU A 38 -13.39 36.24 -80.66
C GLU A 38 -12.61 37.44 -81.26
N GLU A 39 -11.34 37.70 -80.89
CA GLU A 39 -10.53 38.76 -81.53
C GLU A 39 -10.11 38.41 -82.98
N GLU A 40 -9.90 37.14 -83.34
CA GLU A 40 -9.61 36.76 -84.76
C GLU A 40 -10.85 36.87 -85.68
N GLU A 41 -12.08 36.56 -85.22
CA GLU A 41 -13.29 36.75 -86.06
C GLU A 41 -13.61 38.24 -86.33
N GLU A 42 -13.35 39.17 -85.39
CA GLU A 42 -13.56 40.62 -85.65
C GLU A 42 -12.54 41.21 -86.66
N GLU A 43 -11.29 40.72 -86.74
CA GLU A 43 -10.32 41.22 -87.76
C GLU A 43 -10.64 40.72 -89.18
N GLU A 44 -11.23 39.52 -89.39
CA GLU A 44 -11.63 39.07 -90.74
C GLU A 44 -12.84 39.86 -91.30
N GLU A 45 -13.82 40.28 -90.48
CA GLU A 45 -14.95 41.09 -90.97
C GLU A 45 -14.54 42.52 -91.42
N GLU A 46 -13.55 43.17 -90.78
CA GLU A 46 -13.09 44.51 -91.21
C GLU A 46 -12.35 44.48 -92.58
N GLU A 47 -11.62 43.41 -92.94
CA GLU A 47 -10.94 43.34 -94.24
C GLU A 47 -11.91 43.16 -95.44
N GLU A 48 -13.04 42.44 -95.30
CA GLU A 48 -14.02 42.28 -96.40
C GLU A 48 -14.74 43.61 -96.75
N GLU A 49 -15.04 44.48 -95.77
CA GLU A 49 -15.71 45.77 -96.05
C GLU A 49 -14.82 46.75 -96.86
N GLU A 50 -13.48 46.76 -96.67
CA GLU A 50 -12.60 47.69 -97.41
C GLU A 50 -12.47 47.33 -98.91
N GLU A 51 -12.49 46.04 -99.30
CA GLU A 51 -12.39 45.63 -100.71
C GLU A 51 -13.62 46.05 -101.55
N GLU A 52 -14.85 46.01 -101.01
CA GLU A 52 -16.04 46.36 -101.81
C GLU A 52 -16.05 47.86 -102.19
N VAL A 53 -15.64 48.74 -101.27
CA VAL A 53 -15.65 50.20 -101.48
C VAL A 53 -14.68 50.64 -102.58
N VAL A 54 -13.48 50.04 -102.65
CA VAL A 54 -12.46 50.39 -103.65
C VAL A 54 -12.90 50.03 -105.07
N ASN A 55 -13.56 48.89 -105.23
CA ASN A 55 -13.97 48.38 -106.54
C ASN A 55 -15.09 49.21 -107.21
N ALA A 56 -15.88 49.96 -106.44
CA ALA A 56 -17.03 50.72 -106.96
C ALA A 56 -16.67 52.02 -107.73
N ILE A 57 -15.49 52.61 -107.51
CA ILE A 57 -15.22 54.02 -107.85
C ILE A 57 -14.60 54.23 -109.25
N ILE A 58 -14.00 53.19 -109.83
CA ILE A 58 -13.02 53.31 -110.93
C ILE A 58 -13.59 53.75 -112.32
N PRO A 59 -14.79 53.36 -112.81
CA PRO A 59 -15.07 53.33 -114.26
C PRO A 59 -15.84 54.52 -114.86
N ILE A 60 -15.66 55.78 -114.39
CA ILE A 60 -16.56 56.91 -114.77
C ILE A 60 -15.92 58.04 -115.62
N TYR A 61 -14.59 58.22 -115.68
CA TYR A 61 -13.99 59.44 -116.26
C TYR A 61 -12.94 59.21 -117.37
N SER A 62 -13.33 59.40 -118.64
CA SER A 62 -12.43 59.32 -119.82
C SER A 62 -12.49 60.50 -120.82
N ASP A 63 -13.62 61.21 -120.93
CA ASP A 63 -13.98 61.85 -122.22
C ASP A 63 -13.81 63.39 -122.35
N TYR A 64 -13.23 64.10 -121.37
CA TYR A 64 -13.13 65.58 -121.41
C TYR A 64 -11.71 66.14 -121.16
N PRO A 65 -10.90 66.41 -122.21
CA PRO A 65 -9.53 66.94 -122.05
C PRO A 65 -9.48 68.39 -121.54
N GLY A 66 -10.54 69.19 -121.73
CA GLY A 66 -10.63 70.54 -121.18
C GLY A 66 -10.87 70.58 -119.67
N LEU A 67 -11.48 69.53 -119.11
CA LEU A 67 -11.63 69.38 -117.66
C LEU A 67 -10.29 69.08 -116.99
N PHE A 68 -9.32 68.47 -117.68
CA PHE A 68 -8.06 68.02 -117.09
C PHE A 68 -7.27 69.09 -116.32
N GLN A 69 -7.24 70.36 -116.76
CA GLN A 69 -6.55 71.40 -115.99
C GLN A 69 -7.31 71.84 -114.73
N VAL A 70 -8.64 71.95 -114.81
CA VAL A 70 -9.50 72.31 -113.67
C VAL A 70 -9.61 71.14 -112.68
N LEU A 71 -9.65 69.91 -113.18
CA LEU A 71 -9.54 68.68 -112.40
C LEU A 71 -8.15 68.53 -111.79
N ASN A 72 -7.06 68.92 -112.44
CA ASN A 72 -5.73 68.86 -111.80
C ASN A 72 -5.58 69.91 -110.69
N THR A 73 -6.16 71.11 -110.80
CA THR A 73 -6.13 72.08 -109.70
C THR A 73 -7.11 71.72 -108.58
N LEU A 74 -8.31 71.21 -108.91
CA LEU A 74 -9.24 70.67 -107.90
C LEU A 74 -8.70 69.41 -107.25
N ALA A 75 -8.11 68.47 -107.98
CA ALA A 75 -7.46 67.29 -107.41
C ALA A 75 -6.22 67.65 -106.60
N PHE A 76 -5.43 68.67 -106.97
CA PHE A 76 -4.34 69.15 -106.12
C PHE A 76 -4.85 69.81 -104.83
N ILE A 77 -5.97 70.53 -104.89
CA ILE A 77 -6.61 71.11 -103.69
C ILE A 77 -7.25 70.01 -102.84
N SER A 78 -8.01 69.09 -103.43
CA SER A 78 -8.69 67.98 -102.77
C SER A 78 -7.71 66.95 -102.23
N THR A 79 -6.64 66.56 -102.92
CA THR A 79 -5.60 65.68 -102.34
C THR A 79 -4.91 66.38 -101.17
N ARG A 80 -4.71 67.70 -101.22
CA ARG A 80 -4.17 68.46 -100.09
C ARG A 80 -5.19 68.63 -98.94
N LEU A 81 -6.50 68.70 -99.23
CA LEU A 81 -7.55 68.76 -98.23
C LEU A 81 -7.73 67.39 -97.56
N LEU A 82 -7.90 66.32 -98.36
CA LEU A 82 -7.94 64.92 -97.92
C LEU A 82 -6.67 64.52 -97.16
N SER A 83 -5.50 65.03 -97.54
CA SER A 83 -4.25 64.85 -96.78
C SER A 83 -4.27 65.60 -95.45
N SER A 84 -4.86 66.81 -95.40
CA SER A 84 -5.06 67.54 -94.13
C SER A 84 -6.08 66.84 -93.22
N GLU A 85 -7.19 66.36 -93.79
CA GLU A 85 -8.25 65.62 -93.10
C GLU A 85 -7.79 64.21 -92.67
N SER A 86 -6.86 63.61 -93.42
CA SER A 86 -6.15 62.39 -93.04
C SER A 86 -5.20 62.64 -91.87
N MET A 87 -4.37 63.69 -91.93
CA MET A 87 -3.50 64.08 -90.80
C MET A 87 -4.31 64.49 -89.56
N GLU A 88 -5.45 65.15 -89.72
CA GLU A 88 -6.33 65.49 -88.58
C GLU A 88 -6.99 64.24 -87.96
N ARG A 89 -7.42 63.27 -88.79
CA ARG A 89 -7.87 61.95 -88.31
C ARG A 89 -6.77 61.15 -87.61
N GLU A 90 -5.56 61.13 -88.15
CA GLU A 90 -4.38 60.51 -87.54
C GLU A 90 -4.07 61.17 -86.17
N ILE A 91 -4.08 62.51 -86.11
CA ILE A 91 -3.89 63.27 -84.87
C ILE A 91 -5.00 62.99 -83.84
N THR A 92 -6.27 62.79 -84.25
CA THR A 92 -7.32 62.38 -83.30
C THR A 92 -7.16 60.93 -82.86
N GLY A 93 -6.80 60.01 -83.77
CA GLY A 93 -6.51 58.61 -83.46
C GLY A 93 -5.37 58.47 -82.44
N LEU A 94 -4.23 59.13 -82.69
CA LEU A 94 -3.09 59.17 -81.77
C LEU A 94 -3.45 59.78 -80.41
N ARG A 95 -4.34 60.79 -80.36
CA ARG A 95 -4.86 61.35 -79.10
C ARG A 95 -5.82 60.41 -78.37
N SER A 96 -6.54 59.54 -79.08
CA SER A 96 -7.37 58.50 -78.47
C SER A 96 -6.51 57.37 -77.92
N LYS A 97 -5.60 56.80 -78.73
CA LYS A 97 -4.65 55.76 -78.30
C LYS A 97 -3.80 56.25 -77.11
N LEU A 98 -3.32 57.50 -77.11
CA LEU A 98 -2.61 58.08 -75.95
C LEU A 98 -3.46 58.10 -74.66
N LYS A 99 -4.73 58.54 -74.73
CA LYS A 99 -5.64 58.53 -73.57
C LYS A 99 -5.93 57.12 -73.06
N GLU A 100 -5.99 56.16 -73.97
CA GLU A 100 -6.22 54.76 -73.63
C GLU A 100 -4.97 54.14 -72.95
N CYS A 101 -3.77 54.38 -73.49
CA CYS A 101 -2.52 54.05 -72.82
C CYS A 101 -2.42 54.72 -71.44
N GLU A 102 -2.89 55.97 -71.28
CA GLU A 102 -2.99 56.62 -69.97
C GLU A 102 -3.98 55.92 -69.03
N LYS A 103 -5.14 55.45 -69.51
CA LYS A 103 -6.07 54.62 -68.72
C LYS A 103 -5.46 53.28 -68.33
N LYS A 104 -4.88 52.53 -69.28
CA LYS A 104 -4.23 51.23 -69.06
C LYS A 104 -3.07 51.38 -68.05
N ARG A 105 -2.25 52.43 -68.16
CA ARG A 105 -1.21 52.79 -67.18
C ARG A 105 -1.77 53.16 -65.80
N LEU A 106 -2.90 53.86 -65.73
CA LEU A 106 -3.56 54.19 -64.45
C LEU A 106 -4.16 52.94 -63.77
N LYS A 107 -4.81 52.04 -64.52
CA LYS A 107 -5.24 50.72 -64.04
C LYS A 107 -4.06 49.95 -63.44
N ALA A 108 -2.97 49.77 -64.21
CA ALA A 108 -1.76 49.07 -63.75
C ALA A 108 -1.13 49.71 -62.50
N THR A 109 -1.17 51.04 -62.38
CA THR A 109 -0.70 51.75 -61.17
C THR A 109 -1.61 51.47 -59.95
N GLN A 110 -2.91 51.29 -60.16
CA GLN A 110 -3.87 50.94 -59.09
C GLN A 110 -3.71 49.49 -58.63
N TYR A 111 -3.61 48.53 -59.55
CA TYR A 111 -3.33 47.13 -59.20
C TYR A 111 -1.98 46.97 -58.50
N GLY A 112 -0.92 47.62 -58.99
CA GLY A 112 0.39 47.62 -58.32
C GLY A 112 0.36 48.22 -56.91
N LEU A 113 -0.50 49.22 -56.66
CA LEU A 113 -0.72 49.76 -55.30
C LEU A 113 -1.47 48.75 -54.42
N GLN A 114 -2.55 48.14 -54.92
CA GLN A 114 -3.33 47.13 -54.18
C GLN A 114 -2.48 45.90 -53.82
N LEU A 115 -1.63 45.44 -54.74
CA LEU A 115 -0.69 44.33 -54.50
C LEU A 115 0.32 44.68 -53.40
N LEU A 116 0.87 45.90 -53.40
CA LEU A 116 1.74 46.38 -52.33
C LEU A 116 0.99 46.51 -50.99
N GLU A 117 -0.25 47.00 -50.99
CA GLU A 117 -1.09 47.05 -49.78
C GLU A 117 -1.31 45.64 -49.22
N ARG A 118 -1.71 44.67 -50.05
CA ARG A 118 -1.86 43.24 -49.67
C ARG A 118 -0.55 42.63 -49.17
N GLN A 119 0.58 42.88 -49.85
CA GLN A 119 1.90 42.38 -49.44
C GLN A 119 2.29 42.94 -48.05
N THR A 120 2.05 44.23 -47.79
CA THR A 120 2.28 44.80 -46.46
C THR A 120 1.30 44.26 -45.42
N GLU A 121 0.05 43.97 -45.77
CA GLU A 121 -0.89 43.34 -44.84
C GLU A 121 -0.45 41.92 -44.45
N LEU A 122 -0.11 41.06 -45.42
CA LEU A 122 0.43 39.72 -45.17
C LEU A 122 1.71 39.77 -44.32
N GLN A 123 2.64 40.68 -44.62
CA GLN A 123 3.84 40.88 -43.81
C GLN A 123 3.51 41.31 -42.37
N ASN A 124 2.50 42.16 -42.17
CA ASN A 124 2.01 42.54 -40.84
C ASN A 124 1.26 41.40 -40.12
N GLN A 125 0.60 40.49 -40.84
CA GLN A 125 -0.04 39.30 -40.26
C GLN A 125 1.01 38.27 -39.82
N LEU A 126 2.00 37.99 -40.66
CA LEU A 126 3.14 37.12 -40.34
C LEU A 126 3.94 37.66 -39.15
N GLY A 127 4.15 38.99 -39.08
CA GLY A 127 4.77 39.65 -37.93
C GLY A 127 4.02 39.41 -36.62
N LYS A 128 2.68 39.58 -36.61
CA LYS A 128 1.84 39.29 -35.42
C LYS A 128 1.90 37.81 -35.02
N CYS A 129 1.79 36.89 -35.99
CA CYS A 129 1.88 35.45 -35.73
C CYS A 129 3.23 35.08 -35.09
N HIS A 130 4.33 35.70 -35.55
CA HIS A 130 5.64 35.52 -34.93
C HIS A 130 5.73 36.10 -33.51
N GLU A 131 5.16 37.28 -33.25
CA GLU A 131 5.07 37.87 -31.90
C GLU A 131 4.21 37.02 -30.94
N GLU A 132 3.10 36.47 -31.42
CA GLU A 132 2.23 35.56 -30.66
C GLU A 132 2.95 34.24 -30.35
N MET A 133 3.61 33.61 -31.35
CA MET A 133 4.43 32.42 -31.15
C MET A 133 5.59 32.66 -30.17
N MET A 134 6.26 33.82 -30.25
CA MET A 134 7.30 34.24 -29.32
C MET A 134 6.76 34.35 -27.88
N THR A 135 5.69 35.10 -27.66
CA THR A 135 5.12 35.30 -26.32
C THR A 135 4.55 34.01 -25.70
N VAL A 136 3.96 33.13 -26.51
CA VAL A 136 3.53 31.79 -26.08
C VAL A 136 4.74 30.92 -25.70
N THR A 137 5.81 30.95 -26.49
CA THR A 137 7.06 30.21 -26.22
C THR A 137 7.76 30.72 -24.95
N GLU A 138 7.80 32.03 -24.73
CA GLU A 138 8.30 32.62 -23.49
C GLU A 138 7.43 32.21 -22.29
N GLY A 139 6.10 32.23 -22.44
CA GLY A 139 5.15 31.78 -21.42
C GLY A 139 5.38 30.33 -20.98
N TYR A 140 5.50 29.40 -21.94
CA TYR A 140 5.80 28.00 -21.65
C TYR A 140 7.17 27.81 -20.98
N ASN A 141 8.19 28.58 -21.37
CA ASN A 141 9.49 28.53 -20.69
C ASN A 141 9.40 29.06 -19.24
N GLN A 142 8.66 30.14 -19.00
CA GLN A 142 8.43 30.67 -17.66
C GLN A 142 7.67 29.67 -16.77
N GLU A 143 6.61 29.03 -17.29
CA GLU A 143 5.85 28.00 -16.57
C GLU A 143 6.73 26.77 -16.27
N LYS A 144 7.53 26.29 -17.25
CA LYS A 144 8.49 25.20 -17.07
C LYS A 144 9.47 25.46 -15.90
N TYR A 145 10.07 26.66 -15.83
CA TYR A 145 10.98 27.02 -14.73
C TYR A 145 10.25 27.33 -13.41
N ALA A 146 8.96 27.63 -13.42
CA ALA A 146 8.14 27.72 -12.21
C ALA A 146 7.83 26.32 -11.65
N LEU A 147 7.32 25.41 -12.50
CA LEU A 147 6.99 24.03 -12.16
C LEU A 147 8.23 23.24 -11.72
N GLN A 148 9.38 23.44 -12.36
CA GLN A 148 10.65 22.82 -11.94
C GLN A 148 11.01 23.20 -10.50
N ARG A 149 10.99 24.49 -10.16
CA ARG A 149 11.30 24.96 -8.79
C ARG A 149 10.27 24.49 -7.77
N GLU A 150 9.00 24.38 -8.15
CA GLU A 150 7.96 23.81 -7.27
C GLU A 150 8.19 22.31 -7.03
N ALA A 151 8.63 21.56 -8.05
CA ALA A 151 8.97 20.15 -7.94
C ALA A 151 10.23 19.93 -7.08
N GLU A 152 11.29 20.73 -7.27
CA GLU A 152 12.50 20.71 -6.46
C GLU A 152 12.19 21.01 -4.97
N HIS A 153 11.35 22.03 -4.69
CA HIS A 153 10.89 22.35 -3.34
C HIS A 153 10.07 21.21 -2.72
N LYS A 154 9.12 20.64 -3.46
CA LYS A 154 8.33 19.47 -3.01
C LYS A 154 9.22 18.25 -2.74
N ASN A 155 10.25 18.03 -3.54
CA ASN A 155 11.21 16.94 -3.32
C ASN A 155 12.01 17.14 -2.03
N GLY A 156 12.56 18.34 -1.80
CA GLY A 156 13.25 18.67 -0.54
C GLY A 156 12.35 18.54 0.71
N MET A 157 11.06 18.88 0.61
CA MET A 157 10.08 18.61 1.67
C MET A 157 9.90 17.10 1.93
N LEU A 158 9.79 16.28 0.86
CA LEU A 158 9.64 14.83 0.98
C LEU A 158 10.90 14.18 1.58
N GLU A 159 12.09 14.68 1.24
CA GLU A 159 13.37 14.26 1.82
C GLU A 159 13.43 14.57 3.32
N SER A 160 13.05 15.79 3.76
CA SER A 160 12.95 16.14 5.19
C SER A 160 11.99 15.21 5.94
N LEU A 161 10.78 15.02 5.40
CA LEU A 161 9.77 14.14 5.99
C LEU A 161 10.23 12.67 6.03
N SER A 162 11.02 12.23 5.05
CA SER A 162 11.63 10.90 5.05
C SER A 162 12.67 10.76 6.17
N CYS A 163 13.57 11.74 6.32
CA CYS A 163 14.55 11.80 7.41
C CYS A 163 13.88 11.79 8.79
N GLU A 164 12.80 12.57 8.98
CA GLU A 164 11.99 12.56 10.20
C GLU A 164 11.35 11.17 10.46
N CYS A 165 10.79 10.56 9.42
CA CYS A 165 10.22 9.20 9.50
C CYS A 165 11.29 8.15 9.85
N GLU A 166 12.52 8.29 9.38
CA GLU A 166 13.62 7.38 9.74
C GLU A 166 14.14 7.62 11.15
N ALA A 167 14.30 8.87 11.58
CA ALA A 167 14.64 9.22 12.96
C ALA A 167 13.61 8.66 13.95
N LEU A 168 12.32 8.78 13.66
CA LEU A 168 11.23 8.21 14.48
C LEU A 168 11.27 6.68 14.52
N LYS A 169 11.54 5.99 13.38
CA LYS A 169 11.73 4.53 13.36
C LYS A 169 12.92 4.11 14.23
N GLN A 170 14.05 4.83 14.16
CA GLN A 170 15.23 4.56 14.97
C GLN A 170 14.95 4.79 16.48
N GLN A 171 14.25 5.87 16.83
CA GLN A 171 13.85 6.16 18.20
C GLN A 171 12.92 5.07 18.78
N GLN A 172 11.90 4.66 18.02
CA GLN A 172 10.99 3.58 18.43
C GLN A 172 11.72 2.24 18.59
N LYS A 173 12.67 1.93 17.71
CA LYS A 173 13.52 0.74 17.82
C LYS A 173 14.34 0.75 19.12
N MET A 174 15.03 1.86 19.43
CA MET A 174 15.81 1.98 20.66
C MET A 174 14.94 1.86 21.92
N GLN A 175 13.72 2.41 21.90
CA GLN A 175 12.77 2.26 23.02
C GLN A 175 12.31 0.82 23.22
N LEU A 176 12.05 0.07 22.13
CA LEU A 176 11.72 -1.36 22.20
C LEU A 176 12.89 -2.17 22.76
N GLU A 177 14.10 -1.97 22.24
CA GLU A 177 15.32 -2.65 22.72
C GLU A 177 15.59 -2.34 24.21
N GLN A 178 15.35 -1.10 24.65
CA GLN A 178 15.46 -0.71 26.07
C GLN A 178 14.42 -1.43 26.96
N LEU A 179 13.17 -1.52 26.51
CA LEU A 179 12.10 -2.23 27.24
C LEU A 179 12.35 -3.74 27.28
N GLU A 180 12.85 -4.34 26.20
CA GLU A 180 13.24 -5.76 26.19
C GLU A 180 14.41 -6.05 27.14
N MET A 181 15.43 -5.17 27.18
CA MET A 181 16.52 -5.27 28.17
C MET A 181 16.01 -5.19 29.60
N GLN A 182 15.12 -4.23 29.92
CA GLN A 182 14.53 -4.13 31.26
C GLN A 182 13.69 -5.37 31.61
N LEU A 183 12.85 -5.84 30.68
CA LEU A 183 12.04 -7.04 30.88
C LEU A 183 12.91 -8.28 31.12
N ASN A 184 14.00 -8.43 30.37
CA ASN A 184 14.91 -9.57 30.52
C ASN A 184 15.76 -9.48 31.79
N ARG A 185 16.19 -8.29 32.22
CA ARG A 185 16.78 -8.06 33.54
C ARG A 185 15.83 -8.46 34.67
N ASN A 186 14.58 -7.99 34.62
CA ASN A 186 13.56 -8.29 35.63
C ASN A 186 13.20 -9.79 35.68
N LYS A 187 13.21 -10.50 34.55
CA LYS A 187 13.08 -11.97 34.51
C LYS A 187 14.28 -12.66 35.19
N LEU A 188 15.51 -12.25 34.86
CA LEU A 188 16.74 -12.81 35.43
C LEU A 188 16.79 -12.60 36.96
N GLU A 189 16.38 -11.42 37.43
CA GLU A 189 16.34 -11.06 38.86
C GLU A 189 15.31 -11.92 39.62
N LYS A 190 14.12 -12.17 39.04
CA LYS A 190 13.13 -13.11 39.59
C LYS A 190 13.65 -14.55 39.65
N LEU A 191 14.20 -15.06 38.55
CA LEU A 191 14.75 -16.42 38.48
C LEU A 191 15.92 -16.63 39.47
N LYS A 192 16.67 -15.59 39.83
CA LYS A 192 17.66 -15.64 40.92
C LYS A 192 17.00 -15.76 42.30
N MET A 193 15.98 -14.96 42.59
CA MET A 193 15.24 -15.05 43.85
C MET A 193 14.56 -16.42 44.02
N GLU A 194 13.90 -16.91 42.97
CA GLU A 194 13.29 -18.25 42.93
C GLU A 194 14.33 -19.37 43.15
N LEU A 195 15.53 -19.25 42.57
CA LEU A 195 16.63 -20.19 42.78
C LEU A 195 17.16 -20.16 44.23
N ASP A 196 17.31 -18.99 44.83
CA ASP A 196 17.81 -18.88 46.20
C ASP A 196 16.75 -19.24 47.26
N GLU A 197 15.46 -19.04 46.98
CA GLU A 197 14.34 -19.60 47.76
C GLU A 197 14.30 -21.14 47.68
N ALA A 198 14.49 -21.71 46.48
CA ALA A 198 14.61 -23.16 46.29
C ALA A 198 15.81 -23.73 47.07
N ARG A 199 16.98 -23.08 47.04
CA ARG A 199 18.16 -23.47 47.83
C ARG A 199 17.95 -23.34 49.34
N LEU A 200 17.16 -22.38 49.79
CA LEU A 200 16.88 -22.18 51.22
C LEU A 200 15.88 -23.22 51.74
N SER A 201 14.85 -23.55 50.95
CA SER A 201 13.92 -24.65 51.26
C SER A 201 14.58 -26.04 51.15
N GLU A 202 15.49 -26.26 50.19
CA GLU A 202 16.35 -27.46 50.12
C GLU A 202 17.15 -27.64 51.43
N LYS A 203 17.83 -26.60 51.90
CA LYS A 203 18.58 -26.63 53.17
C LYS A 203 17.68 -26.95 54.37
N GLN A 204 16.49 -26.37 54.45
CA GLN A 204 15.53 -26.66 55.52
C GLN A 204 14.99 -28.09 55.47
N LEU A 205 14.74 -28.63 54.27
CA LEU A 205 14.32 -30.02 54.10
C LEU A 205 15.46 -30.98 54.47
N LYS A 206 16.70 -30.66 54.08
CA LYS A 206 17.87 -31.44 54.46
C LYS A 206 18.07 -31.47 55.98
N GLN A 207 18.06 -30.31 56.66
CA GLN A 207 18.17 -30.26 58.12
C GLN A 207 17.07 -31.07 58.84
N LYS A 208 15.85 -31.13 58.29
CA LYS A 208 14.77 -31.96 58.83
C LYS A 208 15.01 -33.45 58.59
N LEU A 209 15.61 -33.82 57.46
CA LEU A 209 15.98 -35.20 57.14
C LEU A 209 17.17 -35.66 57.98
N ASP A 210 18.23 -34.86 58.09
CA ASP A 210 19.40 -35.10 58.94
C ASP A 210 18.93 -35.36 60.40
N HIS A 211 18.04 -34.52 60.93
CA HIS A 211 17.44 -34.72 62.27
C HIS A 211 16.55 -35.97 62.39
N GLN A 212 15.84 -36.36 61.32
CA GLN A 212 15.08 -37.61 61.31
C GLN A 212 16.01 -38.84 61.29
N GLU A 213 17.15 -38.77 60.59
CA GLU A 213 18.19 -39.81 60.62
C GLU A 213 18.83 -39.91 62.01
N GLU A 214 19.14 -38.79 62.69
CA GLU A 214 19.61 -38.77 64.08
C GLU A 214 18.61 -39.45 65.05
N VAL A 215 17.32 -39.10 64.95
CA VAL A 215 16.26 -39.69 65.81
C VAL A 215 16.08 -41.18 65.52
N LEU A 216 16.15 -41.60 64.25
CA LEU A 216 16.10 -43.03 63.88
C LEU A 216 17.34 -43.78 64.37
N ALA A 217 18.53 -43.20 64.28
CA ALA A 217 19.77 -43.78 64.82
C ALA A 217 19.71 -43.92 66.34
N HIS A 218 19.24 -42.90 67.07
CA HIS A 218 19.02 -42.97 68.52
C HIS A 218 18.01 -44.06 68.89
N LYS A 219 16.92 -44.23 68.12
CA LYS A 219 15.93 -45.30 68.36
C LYS A 219 16.47 -46.70 68.03
N LEU A 220 17.29 -46.84 66.99
CA LEU A 220 17.99 -48.09 66.70
C LEU A 220 18.98 -48.46 67.82
N GLU A 221 19.68 -47.48 68.37
CA GLU A 221 20.61 -47.68 69.49
C GLU A 221 19.88 -48.00 70.81
N GLU A 222 18.74 -47.36 71.10
CA GLU A 222 17.83 -47.77 72.18
C GLU A 222 17.39 -49.24 72.02
N PHE A 223 16.97 -49.66 70.82
CA PHE A 223 16.60 -51.04 70.56
C PHE A 223 17.79 -52.00 70.69
N ARG A 224 19.00 -51.61 70.28
CA ARG A 224 20.22 -52.40 70.44
C ARG A 224 20.53 -52.62 71.93
N LEU A 225 20.57 -51.54 72.71
CA LEU A 225 20.83 -51.59 74.16
C LEU A 225 19.75 -52.37 74.91
N MET A 226 18.47 -52.19 74.58
CA MET A 226 17.36 -52.97 75.15
C MET A 226 17.48 -54.47 74.80
N SER A 227 17.90 -54.81 73.58
CA SER A 227 18.13 -56.20 73.17
C SER A 227 19.32 -56.82 73.90
N GLU A 228 20.43 -56.10 74.03
CA GLU A 228 21.62 -56.54 74.77
C GLU A 228 21.33 -56.69 76.27
N GLN A 229 20.58 -55.77 76.87
CA GLN A 229 20.16 -55.90 78.27
C GLN A 229 19.16 -57.04 78.48
N HIS A 230 18.26 -57.30 77.53
CA HIS A 230 17.41 -58.51 77.56
C HIS A 230 18.25 -59.79 77.45
N MET A 231 19.28 -59.82 76.58
CA MET A 231 20.19 -60.96 76.47
C MET A 231 20.98 -61.17 77.77
N LEU A 232 21.58 -60.13 78.33
CA LEU A 232 22.32 -60.19 79.59
C LEU A 232 21.44 -60.63 80.76
N ASN A 233 20.22 -60.12 80.87
CA ASN A 233 19.26 -60.55 81.89
C ASN A 233 18.85 -62.02 81.70
N SER A 234 18.58 -62.46 80.46
CA SER A 234 18.25 -63.85 80.15
C SER A 234 19.41 -64.80 80.48
N MET A 235 20.64 -64.44 80.09
CA MET A 235 21.85 -65.21 80.40
C MET A 235 22.12 -65.23 81.91
N SER A 236 21.88 -64.12 82.63
CA SER A 236 22.02 -64.07 84.09
C SER A 236 20.98 -64.94 84.80
N LEU A 237 19.75 -65.01 84.28
CA LEU A 237 18.71 -65.90 84.80
C LEU A 237 19.05 -67.38 84.53
N GLU A 238 19.56 -67.71 83.35
CA GLU A 238 20.01 -69.06 82.99
C GLU A 238 21.22 -69.51 83.83
N VAL A 239 22.21 -68.63 84.01
CA VAL A 239 23.36 -68.89 84.91
C VAL A 239 22.91 -69.05 86.36
N LEU A 240 21.96 -68.24 86.85
CA LEU A 240 21.47 -68.36 88.22
C LEU A 240 20.66 -69.65 88.42
N ALA A 241 19.85 -70.06 87.42
CA ALA A 241 19.15 -71.35 87.42
C ALA A 241 20.12 -72.54 87.44
N LEU A 242 21.17 -72.51 86.62
CA LEU A 242 22.24 -73.51 86.63
C LEU A 242 23.02 -73.52 87.94
N GLN A 243 23.21 -72.35 88.58
CA GLN A 243 23.84 -72.24 89.90
C GLN A 243 22.95 -72.85 91.00
N THR A 244 21.63 -72.70 90.93
CA THR A 244 20.70 -73.38 91.85
C THR A 244 20.66 -74.89 91.62
N GLU A 245 20.60 -75.37 90.37
CA GLU A 245 20.65 -76.80 90.06
C GLU A 245 21.99 -77.43 90.52
N LEU A 246 23.11 -76.71 90.35
CA LEU A 246 24.42 -77.14 90.84
C LEU A 246 24.45 -77.24 92.38
N ASN A 247 23.87 -76.26 93.09
CA ASN A 247 23.80 -76.28 94.55
C ASN A 247 22.89 -77.41 95.06
N GLU A 248 21.70 -77.61 94.47
CA GLU A 248 20.81 -78.74 94.79
C GLU A 248 21.49 -80.09 94.54
N MET A 249 22.24 -80.21 93.43
CA MET A 249 23.03 -81.40 93.13
C MET A 249 24.20 -81.59 94.09
N GLU A 250 24.79 -80.52 94.63
CA GLU A 250 25.79 -80.60 95.69
C GLU A 250 25.17 -81.01 97.03
N ASP A 251 23.99 -80.50 97.40
CA ASP A 251 23.26 -80.87 98.61
C ASP A 251 22.69 -82.29 98.57
N VAL A 252 22.37 -82.83 97.39
CA VAL A 252 22.12 -84.28 97.21
C VAL A 252 23.42 -85.08 97.24
N LYS A 253 24.55 -84.48 96.85
CA LYS A 253 25.88 -85.10 96.82
C LYS A 253 26.57 -85.12 98.18
N THR A 254 26.37 -84.18 99.10
CA THR A 254 26.97 -84.19 100.45
C THR A 254 26.53 -85.38 101.31
N PRO A 255 25.24 -85.76 101.48
CA PRO A 255 24.85 -86.96 102.20
C PRO A 255 25.22 -88.23 101.42
N ARG A 256 25.27 -88.18 100.08
CA ARG A 256 25.82 -89.28 99.25
C ARG A 256 27.34 -89.40 99.40
N ARG A 257 28.07 -88.33 99.72
CA ARG A 257 29.53 -88.32 99.96
C ARG A 257 29.85 -88.81 101.38
N GLY A 258 29.04 -88.44 102.38
CA GLY A 258 29.09 -89.04 103.71
C GLY A 258 28.75 -90.53 103.70
N LYS A 259 27.66 -90.91 103.01
CA LYS A 259 27.32 -92.33 102.77
C LYS A 259 28.38 -93.05 101.94
N ARG A 260 29.02 -92.39 100.96
CA ARG A 260 30.20 -92.95 100.28
C ARG A 260 31.34 -93.17 101.27
N ALA A 261 31.78 -92.20 102.06
CA ALA A 261 32.87 -92.39 103.03
C ALA A 261 32.60 -93.53 104.04
N ALA A 262 31.36 -93.67 104.52
CA ALA A 262 30.93 -94.78 105.37
C ALA A 262 30.86 -96.12 104.62
N VAL A 263 30.50 -96.12 103.34
CA VAL A 263 30.59 -97.30 102.46
C VAL A 263 32.04 -97.58 102.08
N GLU A 264 32.91 -96.59 101.96
CA GLU A 264 34.27 -96.67 101.40
C GLU A 264 35.29 -97.09 102.46
N THR A 265 35.05 -96.77 103.73
CA THR A 265 35.69 -97.46 104.87
C THR A 265 35.24 -98.92 104.98
N ARG A 266 33.96 -99.21 104.68
CA ARG A 266 33.41 -100.59 104.67
C ARG A 266 33.85 -101.40 103.44
N THR A 267 34.02 -100.77 102.28
CA THR A 267 34.47 -101.41 101.05
C THR A 267 35.98 -101.38 100.90
N THR A 268 36.76 -100.51 101.55
CA THR A 268 38.22 -100.70 101.63
C THR A 268 38.50 -102.02 102.37
N ARG A 269 37.81 -102.28 103.48
CA ARG A 269 37.82 -103.57 104.19
C ARG A 269 37.34 -104.76 103.34
N MET A 270 36.52 -104.56 102.30
CA MET A 270 36.15 -105.63 101.35
C MET A 270 37.04 -105.70 100.11
N PHE A 271 37.61 -104.59 99.63
CA PHE A 271 38.53 -104.52 98.49
C PHE A 271 39.87 -105.16 98.84
N GLN A 272 40.28 -105.12 100.12
CA GLN A 272 41.37 -105.95 100.64
C GLN A 272 41.16 -107.45 100.36
N CYS A 273 39.90 -107.90 100.25
CA CYS A 273 39.52 -109.27 99.89
C CYS A 273 39.13 -109.43 98.41
N PHE A 274 38.65 -108.37 97.74
CA PHE A 274 38.10 -108.42 96.37
C PHE A 274 39.13 -108.08 95.28
N LEU A 275 40.23 -107.38 95.61
CA LEU A 275 41.31 -107.09 94.64
C LEU A 275 42.10 -108.33 94.20
N ASN A 276 41.84 -109.49 94.81
CA ASN A 276 42.34 -110.78 94.34
C ASN A 276 41.44 -111.41 93.23
N ALA A 277 40.34 -110.76 92.80
CA ALA A 277 39.36 -111.36 91.89
C ALA A 277 38.80 -110.39 90.81
N SER A 278 39.45 -110.38 89.63
CA SER A 278 38.96 -109.88 88.32
C SER A 278 38.75 -108.35 88.14
N GLY A 279 38.66 -107.90 86.88
CA GLY A 279 38.23 -106.52 86.57
C GLY A 279 38.30 -106.07 85.10
N ARG A 280 37.65 -104.91 84.83
CA ARG A 280 37.69 -104.08 83.59
C ARG A 280 37.05 -104.72 82.30
N PRO A 281 36.84 -103.96 81.19
CA PRO A 281 35.90 -102.82 81.08
C PRO A 281 35.14 -102.79 79.71
N ALA A 282 34.67 -101.60 79.27
CA ALA A 282 34.21 -101.21 77.90
C ALA A 282 32.80 -101.69 77.46
N GLY A 283 32.17 -101.17 76.38
CA GLY A 283 32.47 -99.99 75.54
C GLY A 283 31.66 -99.89 74.22
N PHE A 284 31.36 -98.66 73.77
CA PHE A 284 30.59 -98.23 72.57
C PHE A 284 30.61 -99.10 71.28
N LYS A 285 29.48 -99.13 70.52
CA LYS A 285 29.46 -99.19 69.03
C LYS A 285 28.31 -98.35 68.39
N LYS A 286 28.36 -98.15 67.05
CA LYS A 286 27.66 -97.06 66.31
C LYS A 286 27.15 -97.49 64.91
N LYS A 287 25.94 -97.02 64.54
CA LYS A 287 25.51 -96.51 63.19
C LYS A 287 25.72 -97.36 61.91
N LYS A 288 24.64 -97.75 61.21
CA LYS A 288 24.67 -98.08 59.76
C LYS A 288 23.32 -97.94 59.00
N ARG A 289 22.99 -96.74 58.47
CA ARG A 289 21.92 -96.49 57.47
C ARG A 289 22.09 -95.09 56.85
N SER A 290 22.85 -94.94 55.74
CA SER A 290 23.19 -93.60 55.20
C SER A 290 23.28 -93.41 53.68
N LYS A 291 23.18 -94.46 52.84
CA LYS A 291 23.21 -94.29 51.37
C LYS A 291 21.85 -93.90 50.77
N ARG A 292 20.77 -94.65 51.04
CA ARG A 292 19.45 -94.48 50.37
C ARG A 292 18.80 -93.08 50.50
N ARG A 293 19.07 -92.31 51.56
CA ARG A 293 18.51 -90.94 51.71
C ARG A 293 19.12 -89.91 50.73
N LYS A 294 20.39 -90.04 50.35
CA LYS A 294 21.05 -89.03 49.49
C LYS A 294 20.58 -89.07 48.03
N GLU A 295 20.21 -90.23 47.53
CA GLU A 295 19.80 -90.40 46.12
C GLU A 295 18.39 -89.88 45.85
N SER A 296 17.45 -90.12 46.77
CA SER A 296 16.10 -89.53 46.71
C SER A 296 16.12 -88.00 46.79
N SER A 297 17.07 -87.42 47.53
CA SER A 297 17.26 -85.97 47.59
C SER A 297 17.71 -85.38 46.25
N ARG A 298 18.65 -86.04 45.55
CA ARG A 298 19.14 -85.59 44.24
C ARG A 298 18.04 -85.59 43.19
N ARG A 299 17.36 -86.73 42.99
CA ARG A 299 16.26 -86.83 42.00
C ARG A 299 15.14 -85.80 42.25
N LYS A 300 14.91 -85.40 43.50
CA LYS A 300 13.97 -84.30 43.83
C LYS A 300 14.49 -82.93 43.42
N GLN A 301 15.78 -82.64 43.64
CA GLN A 301 16.41 -81.39 43.17
C GLN A 301 16.44 -81.34 41.64
N ASP A 302 16.80 -82.43 40.96
CA ASP A 302 16.86 -82.50 39.49
C ASP A 302 15.48 -82.22 38.86
N LEU A 303 14.42 -82.85 39.38
CA LEU A 303 13.03 -82.59 38.96
C LEU A 303 12.58 -81.16 39.27
N GLN A 304 13.02 -80.57 40.39
CA GLN A 304 12.68 -79.20 40.78
C GLN A 304 13.38 -78.16 39.89
N VAL A 305 14.61 -78.43 39.44
CA VAL A 305 15.33 -77.62 38.44
C VAL A 305 14.68 -77.72 37.06
N GLN A 306 14.23 -78.92 36.65
CA GLN A 306 13.50 -79.11 35.39
C GLN A 306 12.15 -78.37 35.41
N LEU A 307 11.41 -78.41 36.52
CA LEU A 307 10.17 -77.65 36.69
C LEU A 307 10.42 -76.13 36.61
N GLY A 308 11.51 -75.65 37.21
CA GLY A 308 11.96 -74.26 37.11
C GLY A 308 12.24 -73.83 35.66
N HIS A 309 13.02 -74.63 34.92
CA HIS A 309 13.31 -74.35 33.50
C HIS A 309 12.04 -74.32 32.62
N ALA A 310 11.11 -75.24 32.83
CA ALA A 310 9.86 -75.28 32.08
C ALA A 310 8.96 -74.07 32.38
N LEU A 311 8.88 -73.64 33.65
CA LEU A 311 8.18 -72.41 34.04
C LEU A 311 8.85 -71.15 33.47
N GLN A 312 10.19 -71.09 33.45
CA GLN A 312 10.94 -69.97 32.87
C GLN A 312 10.66 -69.83 31.37
N GLN A 313 10.63 -70.94 30.62
CA GLN A 313 10.31 -70.94 29.18
C GLN A 313 8.85 -70.59 28.88
N ALA A 314 7.91 -70.91 29.78
CA ALA A 314 6.51 -70.55 29.64
C ALA A 314 6.20 -69.07 29.92
N LEU A 315 7.16 -68.32 30.49
CA LEU A 315 7.02 -66.91 30.88
C LEU A 315 7.62 -65.92 29.87
N ASP A 316 8.27 -66.39 28.80
CA ASP A 316 9.01 -65.53 27.86
C ASP A 316 8.06 -64.87 26.83
N PRO A 317 7.73 -63.56 26.95
CA PRO A 317 6.55 -62.99 26.28
C PRO A 317 6.67 -62.93 24.74
N ASN A 318 7.90 -62.88 24.23
CA ASN A 318 8.19 -62.74 22.80
C ASN A 318 8.28 -64.08 22.05
N SER A 319 8.18 -65.23 22.74
CA SER A 319 8.33 -66.55 22.10
C SER A 319 7.06 -67.07 21.37
N LYS A 320 6.11 -66.20 21.02
CA LYS A 320 4.90 -66.55 20.24
C LYS A 320 5.19 -66.63 18.73
N GLY A 321 6.04 -67.59 18.35
CA GLY A 321 6.47 -67.76 16.95
C GLY A 321 5.36 -68.12 15.97
N ASN A 322 5.45 -67.55 14.77
CA ASN A 322 4.90 -68.01 13.47
C ASN A 322 3.44 -68.52 13.44
N SER A 323 2.58 -68.06 14.35
CA SER A 323 1.14 -68.32 14.30
C SER A 323 0.43 -67.27 13.46
N LEU A 324 -0.37 -67.70 12.47
CA LEU A 324 -1.12 -66.80 11.59
C LEU A 324 -2.07 -65.88 12.37
N PHE A 325 -2.55 -66.32 13.54
CA PHE A 325 -3.33 -65.48 14.46
C PHE A 325 -2.49 -64.42 15.18
N ALA A 326 -1.24 -64.72 15.52
CA ALA A 326 -0.33 -63.74 16.12
C ALA A 326 0.00 -62.64 15.09
N GLU A 327 0.31 -63.00 13.85
CA GLU A 327 0.56 -62.01 12.80
C GLU A 327 -0.69 -61.14 12.51
N VAL A 328 -1.89 -61.74 12.50
CA VAL A 328 -3.15 -61.00 12.37
C VAL A 328 -3.37 -60.04 13.54
N ASP A 329 -3.04 -60.44 14.77
CA ASP A 329 -3.15 -59.58 15.95
C ASP A 329 -2.07 -58.48 15.99
N ASP A 330 -0.84 -58.77 15.58
CA ASP A 330 0.22 -57.75 15.44
C ASP A 330 -0.15 -56.73 14.36
N ARG A 331 -0.67 -57.18 13.21
CA ARG A 331 -1.23 -56.30 12.16
C ARG A 331 -2.43 -55.51 12.69
N ARG A 332 -3.32 -56.11 13.51
CA ARG A 332 -4.46 -55.44 14.16
C ARG A 332 -3.98 -54.35 15.11
N VAL A 333 -3.00 -54.64 15.96
CA VAL A 333 -2.39 -53.70 16.92
C VAL A 333 -1.66 -52.58 16.18
N ALA A 334 -0.92 -52.89 15.11
CA ALA A 334 -0.26 -51.90 14.26
C ALA A 334 -1.27 -50.95 13.58
N MET A 335 -2.37 -51.47 13.02
CA MET A 335 -3.43 -50.64 12.43
C MET A 335 -4.17 -49.80 13.49
N VAL A 336 -4.43 -50.35 14.68
CA VAL A 336 -5.01 -49.58 15.80
C VAL A 336 -4.05 -48.48 16.26
N HIS A 337 -2.75 -48.75 16.30
CA HIS A 337 -1.71 -47.77 16.63
C HIS A 337 -1.63 -46.66 15.57
N GLN A 338 -1.63 -47.00 14.27
CA GLN A 338 -1.71 -46.03 13.17
C GLN A 338 -2.98 -45.19 13.22
N LEU A 339 -4.14 -45.81 13.46
CA LEU A 339 -5.42 -45.11 13.60
C LEU A 339 -5.40 -44.13 14.80
N ASN A 340 -4.79 -44.52 15.91
CA ASN A 340 -4.64 -43.65 17.08
C ASN A 340 -3.61 -42.53 16.83
N LEU A 341 -2.51 -42.79 16.12
CA LEU A 341 -1.57 -41.77 15.64
C LEU A 341 -2.29 -40.74 14.75
N MET A 342 -3.11 -41.18 13.79
CA MET A 342 -3.86 -40.26 12.91
C MET A 342 -4.93 -39.49 13.67
N LYS A 343 -5.62 -40.10 14.65
CA LYS A 343 -6.53 -39.38 15.57
C LYS A 343 -5.79 -38.30 16.38
N VAL A 344 -4.60 -38.59 16.92
CA VAL A 344 -3.79 -37.62 17.66
C VAL A 344 -3.31 -36.49 16.72
N LYS A 345 -2.77 -36.81 15.54
CA LYS A 345 -2.39 -35.82 14.52
C LYS A 345 -3.57 -34.91 14.15
N TYR A 346 -4.76 -35.47 13.91
CA TYR A 346 -5.97 -34.70 13.63
C TYR A 346 -6.38 -33.78 14.79
N GLN A 347 -6.35 -34.27 16.05
CA GLN A 347 -6.68 -33.43 17.20
C GLN A 347 -5.65 -32.32 17.44
N LEU A 348 -4.36 -32.56 17.18
CA LEU A 348 -3.32 -31.54 17.21
C LEU A 348 -3.53 -30.49 16.11
N LEU A 349 -3.77 -30.91 14.87
CA LEU A 349 -4.05 -30.03 13.73
C LEU A 349 -5.33 -29.20 13.95
N LYS A 350 -6.37 -29.81 14.55
CA LYS A 350 -7.62 -29.13 14.93
C LYS A 350 -7.37 -28.06 16.01
N LYS A 351 -6.55 -28.35 17.02
CA LYS A 351 -6.13 -27.37 18.04
C LYS A 351 -5.32 -26.23 17.42
N HIS A 352 -4.38 -26.55 16.53
CA HIS A 352 -3.58 -25.55 15.82
C HIS A 352 -4.47 -24.62 14.98
N ASN A 353 -5.37 -25.16 14.15
CA ASN A 353 -6.28 -24.36 13.34
C ASN A 353 -7.22 -23.48 14.20
N ALA A 354 -7.74 -24.01 15.32
CA ALA A 354 -8.54 -23.23 16.26
C ALA A 354 -7.75 -22.04 16.85
N PHE A 355 -6.50 -22.27 17.26
CA PHE A 355 -5.60 -21.22 17.73
C PHE A 355 -5.29 -20.18 16.63
N THR A 356 -4.96 -20.61 15.41
CA THR A 356 -4.71 -19.73 14.26
C THR A 356 -5.93 -18.85 13.95
N SER A 357 -7.14 -19.44 13.99
CA SER A 357 -8.40 -18.71 13.84
C SER A 357 -8.63 -17.70 14.97
N GLU A 358 -8.30 -18.04 16.22
CA GLU A 358 -8.39 -17.11 17.35
C GLU A 358 -7.45 -15.90 17.18
N GLN A 359 -6.19 -16.13 16.75
CA GLN A 359 -5.24 -15.05 16.46
C GLN A 359 -5.69 -14.18 15.29
N MET A 360 -6.20 -14.78 14.20
CA MET A 360 -6.78 -14.06 13.07
C MET A 360 -7.96 -13.16 13.52
N ASN A 361 -8.83 -13.66 14.41
CA ASN A 361 -9.95 -12.88 14.93
C ASN A 361 -9.49 -11.72 15.85
N LYS A 362 -8.44 -11.91 16.66
CA LYS A 362 -7.81 -10.82 17.45
C LYS A 362 -7.22 -9.74 16.55
N MET A 363 -6.46 -10.13 15.53
CA MET A 363 -5.88 -9.21 14.56
C MET A 363 -6.96 -8.47 13.76
N LYS A 364 -8.03 -9.16 13.33
CA LYS A 364 -9.19 -8.54 12.67
C LYS A 364 -9.91 -7.53 13.56
N LEU A 365 -10.01 -7.80 14.87
CA LEU A 365 -10.58 -6.85 15.83
C LEU A 365 -9.67 -5.61 15.98
N GLN A 366 -8.36 -5.80 16.13
CA GLN A 366 -7.38 -4.71 16.21
C GLN A 366 -7.42 -3.82 14.96
N ILE A 367 -7.39 -4.41 13.76
CA ILE A 367 -7.51 -3.68 12.48
C ILE A 367 -8.83 -2.91 12.41
N SER A 368 -9.95 -3.53 12.80
CA SER A 368 -11.27 -2.85 12.84
C SER A 368 -11.30 -1.67 13.82
N THR A 369 -10.64 -1.79 14.98
CA THR A 369 -10.50 -0.69 15.94
C THR A 369 -9.61 0.43 15.39
N LEU A 370 -8.49 0.12 14.73
CA LEU A 370 -7.60 1.10 14.12
C LEU A 370 -8.27 1.85 12.95
N LEU A 371 -8.96 1.13 12.07
CA LEU A 371 -9.72 1.73 10.95
C LEU A 371 -10.85 2.64 11.46
N ARG A 372 -11.57 2.22 12.51
CA ARG A 372 -12.60 3.06 13.16
C ARG A 372 -11.98 4.34 13.74
N ARG A 373 -10.87 4.22 14.46
CA ARG A 373 -10.16 5.38 15.06
C ARG A 373 -9.65 6.34 13.99
N ARG A 374 -9.12 5.83 12.88
CA ARG A 374 -8.65 6.64 11.75
C ARG A 374 -9.80 7.39 11.06
N GLY A 375 -10.96 6.74 10.86
CA GLY A 375 -12.16 7.38 10.32
C GLY A 375 -12.68 8.53 11.20
N SER A 376 -12.75 8.32 12.52
CA SER A 376 -13.13 9.40 13.45
C SER A 376 -12.09 10.51 13.57
N GLN A 377 -10.83 10.27 13.19
CA GLN A 377 -9.78 11.28 13.27
C GLN A 377 -9.91 12.32 12.14
N THR A 378 -10.21 11.90 10.90
CA THR A 378 -10.48 12.86 9.82
C THR A 378 -11.75 13.68 10.05
N GLU A 379 -12.73 13.13 10.78
CA GLU A 379 -13.94 13.84 11.22
C GLU A 379 -13.61 14.87 12.31
N LEU A 380 -12.74 14.53 13.27
CA LEU A 380 -12.22 15.45 14.29
C LEU A 380 -11.41 16.60 13.67
N GLU A 381 -10.47 16.31 12.76
CA GLU A 381 -9.62 17.30 12.10
C GLU A 381 -10.45 18.29 11.24
N GLN A 382 -11.52 17.81 10.60
CA GLN A 382 -12.50 18.67 9.93
C GLN A 382 -13.29 19.53 10.92
N GLN A 383 -13.71 18.96 12.05
CA GLN A 383 -14.46 19.69 13.09
C GLN A 383 -13.60 20.76 13.78
N GLU A 384 -12.33 20.48 14.06
CA GLU A 384 -11.36 21.44 14.61
C GLU A 384 -11.12 22.60 13.62
N ARG A 385 -10.96 22.31 12.33
CA ARG A 385 -10.87 23.36 11.29
C ARG A 385 -12.13 24.24 11.21
N LEU A 386 -13.32 23.66 11.37
CA LEU A 386 -14.58 24.41 11.41
C LEU A 386 -14.69 25.26 12.68
N PHE A 387 -14.26 24.76 13.84
CA PHE A 387 -14.20 25.55 15.07
C PHE A 387 -13.24 26.74 14.94
N ALA A 388 -12.03 26.54 14.43
CA ALA A 388 -11.07 27.64 14.21
C ALA A 388 -11.60 28.71 13.24
N MET A 389 -12.31 28.30 12.18
CA MET A 389 -12.95 29.22 11.24
C MET A 389 -14.11 30.01 11.89
N LEU A 390 -14.91 29.36 12.75
CA LEU A 390 -15.96 30.02 13.53
C LEU A 390 -15.38 30.97 14.59
N GLU A 391 -14.29 30.61 15.24
CA GLU A 391 -13.59 31.47 16.20
C GLU A 391 -13.05 32.73 15.51
N GLN A 392 -12.33 32.57 14.40
CA GLN A 392 -11.88 33.69 13.55
C GLN A 392 -13.05 34.60 13.15
N LYS A 393 -14.16 34.03 12.66
CA LYS A 393 -15.32 34.84 12.24
C LYS A 393 -16.03 35.52 13.40
N ASN A 394 -16.06 34.93 14.59
CA ASN A 394 -16.54 35.60 15.80
C ASN A 394 -15.59 36.74 16.23
N ASP A 395 -14.28 36.59 16.05
CA ASP A 395 -13.29 37.64 16.32
C ASP A 395 -13.29 38.77 15.29
N GLU A 396 -13.70 38.51 14.04
CA GLU A 396 -14.03 39.55 13.05
C GLU A 396 -15.36 40.27 13.38
N ILE A 397 -16.35 39.56 13.91
CA ILE A 397 -17.67 40.14 14.26
C ILE A 397 -17.62 41.02 15.51
N LYS A 398 -16.78 40.69 16.51
CA LYS A 398 -16.62 41.47 17.76
C LYS A 398 -16.28 42.96 17.53
N PRO A 399 -15.25 43.34 16.74
CA PRO A 399 -14.92 44.75 16.48
C PRO A 399 -15.99 45.43 15.63
N LEU A 400 -16.55 44.77 14.61
CA LEU A 400 -17.64 45.33 13.78
C LEU A 400 -18.88 45.67 14.63
N LEU A 401 -19.25 44.82 15.59
CA LEU A 401 -20.31 45.13 16.57
C LEU A 401 -19.92 46.26 17.54
N GLY A 402 -18.63 46.48 17.78
CA GLY A 402 -18.12 47.64 18.52
C GLY A 402 -18.20 48.93 17.73
N GLU A 403 -17.85 48.88 16.44
CA GLU A 403 -17.95 50.00 15.49
C GLU A 403 -19.40 50.41 15.25
N ILE A 404 -20.30 49.46 14.99
CA ILE A 404 -21.76 49.72 14.91
C ILE A 404 -22.25 50.44 16.17
N LYS A 405 -21.92 49.93 17.37
CA LYS A 405 -22.27 50.58 18.64
C LYS A 405 -21.60 51.93 18.88
N ASN A 406 -20.56 52.28 18.15
CA ASN A 406 -19.95 53.61 18.21
C ASN A 406 -20.60 54.55 17.18
N LEU A 407 -20.94 54.05 15.98
CA LEU A 407 -21.72 54.78 14.99
C LEU A 407 -23.13 55.12 15.51
N GLU A 408 -23.80 54.19 16.21
CA GLU A 408 -25.09 54.42 16.90
C GLU A 408 -24.99 55.56 17.94
N LYS A 409 -23.87 55.65 18.69
CA LYS A 409 -23.60 56.76 19.62
C LYS A 409 -23.32 58.06 18.89
N PHE A 410 -22.54 58.04 17.81
CA PHE A 410 -22.25 59.24 17.03
C PHE A 410 -23.51 59.76 16.33
N GLN A 411 -24.36 58.89 15.81
CA GLN A 411 -25.67 59.24 15.25
C GLN A 411 -26.56 59.90 16.31
N THR A 412 -26.78 59.24 17.46
CA THR A 412 -27.63 59.82 18.52
C THR A 412 -27.06 61.12 19.10
N LEU A 413 -25.73 61.29 19.13
CA LEU A 413 -25.10 62.58 19.45
C LEU A 413 -25.35 63.64 18.35
N TYR A 414 -25.30 63.27 17.07
CA TYR A 414 -25.56 64.20 15.96
C TYR A 414 -27.03 64.64 15.91
N GLU A 415 -27.96 63.70 16.07
CA GLU A 415 -29.39 63.95 16.21
C GLU A 415 -29.69 64.86 17.43
N SER A 416 -28.94 64.71 18.54
CA SER A 416 -29.02 65.62 19.69
C SER A 416 -28.43 67.02 19.43
N MET A 417 -27.55 67.15 18.43
CA MET A 417 -26.90 68.41 18.08
C MET A 417 -27.74 69.21 17.07
N GLU A 418 -28.41 68.55 16.12
CA GLU A 418 -29.37 69.18 15.21
C GLU A 418 -30.59 69.77 15.93
N SER A 419 -30.90 69.32 17.15
CA SER A 419 -32.01 69.86 17.95
C SER A 419 -31.76 71.27 18.53
N ARG A 420 -30.65 71.96 18.18
CA ARG A 420 -30.28 73.27 18.73
C ARG A 420 -30.08 74.33 17.63
N PRO A 421 -31.04 75.25 17.41
CA PRO A 421 -30.96 76.21 16.31
C PRO A 421 -30.09 77.44 16.61
N SER A 422 -29.44 77.93 15.53
CA SER A 422 -28.89 79.28 15.31
C SER A 422 -27.45 79.62 15.79
N ALA A 423 -26.78 80.40 14.93
CA ALA A 423 -25.48 81.09 15.07
C ALA A 423 -24.23 80.19 15.33
N LEU A 424 -23.07 80.41 14.70
CA LEU A 424 -22.53 81.63 14.11
C LEU A 424 -21.48 81.31 13.02
N ALA A 425 -21.52 81.99 11.87
CA ALA A 425 -20.43 81.94 10.88
C ALA A 425 -20.14 83.37 10.36
N SER A 426 -18.93 83.88 10.63
CA SER A 426 -18.50 85.22 10.21
C SER A 426 -17.93 85.17 8.78
N PRO A 427 -18.31 86.08 7.87
CA PRO A 427 -17.92 86.04 6.46
C PRO A 427 -16.51 86.59 6.22
N ARG A 428 -15.50 86.10 6.96
CA ARG A 428 -14.12 86.61 6.90
C ARG A 428 -13.02 85.53 6.80
N SER A 429 -13.40 84.32 6.40
CA SER A 429 -12.50 83.19 6.11
C SER A 429 -12.78 82.55 4.73
N LEU A 430 -13.47 83.26 3.84
CA LEU A 430 -14.07 82.67 2.63
C LEU A 430 -13.03 82.11 1.64
N GLU A 431 -11.88 82.75 1.48
CA GLU A 431 -10.84 82.33 0.54
C GLU A 431 -10.04 81.12 1.06
N ASP A 432 -9.58 81.13 2.32
CA ASP A 432 -8.96 79.95 2.96
C ASP A 432 -9.93 78.76 3.03
N SER A 433 -11.21 79.02 3.31
CA SER A 433 -12.28 78.01 3.25
C SER A 433 -12.41 77.40 1.85
N THR A 434 -12.25 78.20 0.78
CA THR A 434 -12.33 77.71 -0.60
C THR A 434 -11.14 76.82 -0.97
N TYR A 435 -9.92 77.19 -0.56
CA TYR A 435 -8.73 76.34 -0.74
C TYR A 435 -8.84 75.01 0.04
N TYR A 436 -9.26 75.07 1.30
CA TYR A 436 -9.44 73.87 2.14
C TYR A 436 -10.58 72.99 1.63
N ALA A 437 -11.70 73.56 1.17
CA ALA A 437 -12.78 72.83 0.54
C ALA A 437 -12.34 72.15 -0.77
N TYR A 438 -11.53 72.81 -1.61
CA TYR A 438 -10.98 72.19 -2.81
C TYR A 438 -10.02 71.03 -2.48
N LEU A 439 -9.18 71.18 -1.46
CA LEU A 439 -8.30 70.11 -0.97
C LEU A 439 -9.09 68.92 -0.40
N LEU A 440 -10.16 69.16 0.35
CA LEU A 440 -11.07 68.10 0.82
C LEU A 440 -11.80 67.42 -0.34
N GLN A 441 -12.29 68.19 -1.32
CA GLN A 441 -12.94 67.64 -2.51
C GLN A 441 -11.98 66.77 -3.34
N LEU A 442 -10.74 67.22 -3.53
CA LEU A 442 -9.69 66.46 -4.22
C LEU A 442 -9.37 65.15 -3.48
N ASN A 443 -9.31 65.18 -2.14
CA ASN A 443 -9.12 63.98 -1.33
C ASN A 443 -10.33 63.03 -1.38
N LEU A 444 -11.56 63.55 -1.37
CA LEU A 444 -12.77 62.75 -1.55
C LEU A 444 -12.81 62.09 -2.93
N ASP A 445 -12.47 62.81 -3.99
CA ASP A 445 -12.47 62.27 -5.36
C ASP A 445 -11.28 61.34 -5.63
N LYS A 446 -10.18 61.49 -4.89
CA LYS A 446 -9.11 60.48 -4.82
C LYS A 446 -9.60 59.20 -4.13
N LEU A 447 -10.18 59.30 -2.93
CA LEU A 447 -10.70 58.15 -2.18
C LEU A 447 -11.82 57.42 -2.94
N LYS A 448 -12.67 58.12 -3.70
CA LYS A 448 -13.66 57.51 -4.61
C LYS A 448 -12.99 56.69 -5.73
N LYS A 449 -11.91 57.21 -6.34
CA LYS A 449 -11.16 56.47 -7.37
C LYS A 449 -10.46 55.24 -6.80
N GLU A 450 -9.90 55.34 -5.59
CA GLU A 450 -9.29 54.21 -4.88
C GLU A 450 -10.34 53.15 -4.49
N ASN A 451 -11.54 53.57 -4.06
CA ASN A 451 -12.66 52.68 -3.79
C ASN A 451 -13.18 51.96 -5.06
N GLU A 452 -13.33 52.67 -6.18
CA GLU A 452 -13.73 52.02 -7.45
C GLU A 452 -12.62 51.12 -8.04
N SER A 453 -11.33 51.46 -7.85
CA SER A 453 -10.20 50.58 -8.20
C SER A 453 -10.25 49.27 -7.40
N THR A 454 -10.24 49.37 -6.06
CA THR A 454 -10.28 48.21 -5.16
C THR A 454 -11.53 47.36 -5.33
N LYS A 455 -12.68 47.96 -5.68
CA LYS A 455 -13.91 47.26 -6.08
C LYS A 455 -13.77 46.51 -7.41
N GLY A 456 -13.05 47.07 -8.39
CA GLY A 456 -12.69 46.39 -9.64
C GLY A 456 -11.70 45.24 -9.43
N GLU A 457 -10.68 45.44 -8.59
CA GLU A 457 -9.72 44.43 -8.16
C GLU A 457 -10.43 43.27 -7.43
N LEU A 458 -11.33 43.58 -6.49
CA LEU A 458 -12.14 42.60 -5.75
C LEU A 458 -13.11 41.84 -6.66
N SER A 459 -13.67 42.47 -7.69
CA SER A 459 -14.45 41.80 -8.75
C SER A 459 -13.57 40.80 -9.52
N THR A 460 -12.36 41.22 -9.89
CA THR A 460 -11.37 40.40 -10.61
C THR A 460 -10.91 39.20 -9.76
N GLN A 461 -10.67 39.40 -8.46
CA GLN A 461 -10.34 38.33 -7.51
C GLN A 461 -11.49 37.33 -7.35
N ARG A 462 -12.75 37.79 -7.25
CA ARG A 462 -13.92 36.90 -7.23
C ARG A 462 -14.02 36.05 -8.49
N MET A 463 -13.82 36.66 -9.66
CA MET A 463 -13.81 35.95 -10.94
C MET A 463 -12.68 34.90 -11.00
N LYS A 464 -11.46 35.26 -10.61
CA LYS A 464 -10.32 34.34 -10.55
C LYS A 464 -10.60 33.15 -9.60
N ALA A 465 -11.09 33.41 -8.39
CA ALA A 465 -11.42 32.36 -7.41
C ALA A 465 -12.51 31.39 -7.91
N MET A 466 -13.48 31.88 -8.68
CA MET A 466 -14.48 31.02 -9.33
C MET A 466 -13.85 30.11 -10.39
N PHE A 467 -12.93 30.61 -11.21
CA PHE A 467 -12.21 29.79 -12.20
C PHE A 467 -11.26 28.77 -11.54
N GLU A 468 -10.55 29.14 -10.47
CA GLU A 468 -9.68 28.22 -9.73
C GLU A 468 -10.50 27.13 -8.99
N SER A 469 -11.66 27.48 -8.46
CA SER A 469 -12.64 26.52 -7.91
C SER A 469 -13.12 25.53 -8.98
N GLN A 470 -13.52 26.01 -10.17
CA GLN A 470 -13.96 25.16 -11.27
C GLN A 470 -12.84 24.22 -11.75
N ARG A 471 -11.61 24.73 -11.94
CA ARG A 471 -10.44 23.90 -12.28
C ARG A 471 -10.20 22.80 -11.26
N THR A 472 -10.33 23.11 -9.96
CA THR A 472 -10.17 22.15 -8.86
C THR A 472 -11.22 21.03 -8.93
N LEU A 473 -12.50 21.38 -9.12
CA LEU A 473 -13.58 20.41 -9.27
C LEU A 473 -13.39 19.48 -10.48
N ASP A 474 -12.84 19.98 -11.58
CA ASP A 474 -12.55 19.18 -12.77
C ASP A 474 -11.30 18.29 -12.62
N THR A 475 -10.32 18.70 -11.81
CA THR A 475 -9.26 17.78 -11.38
C THR A 475 -9.77 16.69 -10.43
N ASP A 476 -10.65 17.01 -9.48
CA ASP A 476 -11.24 16.02 -8.57
C ASP A 476 -12.09 14.97 -9.32
N ARG A 477 -12.87 15.41 -10.32
CA ARG A 477 -13.62 14.52 -11.22
C ARG A 477 -12.70 13.55 -11.97
N LYS A 478 -11.57 14.03 -12.51
CA LYS A 478 -10.56 13.20 -13.20
C LYS A 478 -9.86 12.24 -12.24
N LEU A 479 -9.49 12.70 -11.04
CA LEU A 479 -8.88 11.86 -10.01
C LEU A 479 -9.82 10.72 -9.57
N PHE A 480 -11.10 11.01 -9.33
CA PHE A 480 -12.09 9.99 -8.95
C PHE A 480 -12.31 8.96 -10.07
N ALA A 481 -12.36 9.39 -11.34
CA ALA A 481 -12.43 8.46 -12.47
C ALA A 481 -11.20 7.54 -12.54
N ASN A 482 -10.00 8.10 -12.41
CA ASN A 482 -8.74 7.34 -12.40
C ASN A 482 -8.66 6.37 -11.21
N GLU A 483 -9.12 6.77 -10.02
CA GLU A 483 -9.19 5.89 -8.84
C GLU A 483 -10.11 4.69 -9.11
N ARG A 484 -11.25 4.89 -9.79
CA ARG A 484 -12.15 3.79 -10.17
C ARG A 484 -11.51 2.85 -11.18
N CYS A 485 -10.81 3.37 -12.20
CA CYS A 485 -10.05 2.55 -13.14
C CYS A 485 -8.96 1.73 -12.44
N LEU A 486 -8.25 2.34 -11.48
CA LEU A 486 -7.26 1.64 -10.65
C LEU A 486 -7.90 0.51 -9.83
N GLN A 487 -8.95 0.80 -9.05
CA GLN A 487 -9.68 -0.20 -8.25
C GLN A 487 -10.18 -1.39 -9.09
N LEU A 488 -10.65 -1.14 -10.31
CA LEU A 488 -11.03 -2.19 -11.25
C LEU A 488 -9.82 -3.04 -11.64
N SER A 489 -8.73 -2.41 -12.11
CA SER A 489 -7.50 -3.12 -12.51
C SER A 489 -6.85 -3.93 -11.38
N GLU A 490 -6.90 -3.43 -10.13
CA GLU A 490 -6.45 -4.17 -8.94
C GLU A 490 -7.32 -5.41 -8.68
N SER A 491 -8.65 -5.26 -8.79
CA SER A 491 -9.58 -6.39 -8.63
C SER A 491 -9.37 -7.46 -9.71
N GLU A 492 -9.02 -7.06 -10.93
CA GLU A 492 -8.67 -7.97 -12.01
C GLU A 492 -7.29 -8.61 -11.80
N ASN A 493 -6.30 -7.88 -11.30
CA ASN A 493 -4.99 -8.42 -10.93
C ASN A 493 -5.13 -9.51 -9.84
N ILE A 494 -5.97 -9.28 -8.83
CA ILE A 494 -6.31 -10.27 -7.79
C ILE A 494 -7.03 -11.49 -8.39
N LYS A 495 -7.99 -11.28 -9.30
CA LYS A 495 -8.72 -12.34 -10.02
C LYS A 495 -7.81 -13.17 -10.92
N LEU A 496 -6.80 -12.56 -11.56
CA LEU A 496 -5.78 -13.24 -12.35
C LEU A 496 -4.81 -14.03 -11.47
N ARG A 497 -4.35 -13.47 -10.33
CA ARG A 497 -3.56 -14.23 -9.34
C ARG A 497 -4.31 -15.46 -8.84
N ALA A 498 -5.59 -15.32 -8.51
CA ALA A 498 -6.43 -16.45 -8.08
C ALA A 498 -6.54 -17.55 -9.16
N LYS A 499 -6.77 -17.19 -10.43
CA LYS A 499 -6.75 -18.14 -11.57
C LYS A 499 -5.38 -18.80 -11.76
N LEU A 500 -4.30 -18.05 -11.57
CA LEU A 500 -2.92 -18.52 -11.72
C LEU A 500 -2.55 -19.49 -10.60
N ASP A 501 -2.97 -19.23 -9.36
CA ASP A 501 -2.77 -20.13 -8.23
C ASP A 501 -3.71 -21.36 -8.27
N GLU A 502 -4.94 -21.22 -8.79
CA GLU A 502 -5.81 -22.36 -9.13
C GLU A 502 -5.16 -23.26 -10.20
N SER A 503 -4.52 -22.63 -11.20
CA SER A 503 -3.81 -23.35 -12.27
C SER A 503 -2.54 -24.02 -11.74
N LYS A 504 -1.76 -23.37 -10.85
CA LYS A 504 -0.68 -24.03 -10.11
C LYS A 504 -1.22 -25.25 -9.36
N LEU A 505 -2.29 -25.13 -8.57
CA LEU A 505 -2.83 -26.25 -7.80
C LEU A 505 -3.30 -27.43 -8.68
N LYS A 506 -3.73 -27.17 -9.92
CA LYS A 506 -4.11 -28.20 -10.91
C LYS A 506 -2.91 -28.85 -11.62
N TYR A 507 -1.82 -28.10 -11.81
CA TYR A 507 -0.66 -28.51 -12.61
C TYR A 507 0.65 -28.65 -11.81
N GLU A 508 0.61 -28.52 -10.48
CA GLU A 508 1.75 -28.75 -9.61
C GLU A 508 2.16 -30.23 -9.73
N PRO A 509 3.36 -30.53 -10.26
CA PRO A 509 3.83 -31.90 -10.31
C PRO A 509 4.04 -32.34 -8.87
N LYS A 510 3.16 -33.22 -8.36
CA LYS A 510 3.25 -33.75 -7.00
C LYS A 510 4.70 -34.23 -6.77
N PRO A 511 5.47 -33.60 -5.86
CA PRO A 511 6.83 -34.04 -5.60
C PRO A 511 6.75 -35.47 -5.09
N GLU A 512 7.57 -36.34 -5.68
CA GLU A 512 7.46 -37.80 -5.57
C GLU A 512 7.23 -38.23 -4.12
N GLU A 513 6.04 -38.79 -3.82
CA GLU A 513 5.80 -39.41 -2.53
C GLU A 513 6.80 -40.56 -2.39
N LYS A 514 7.68 -40.45 -1.38
CA LYS A 514 8.66 -41.49 -1.03
C LYS A 514 7.96 -42.66 -0.31
N THR A 515 6.98 -43.26 -0.98
CA THR A 515 6.39 -44.54 -0.62
C THR A 515 7.25 -45.65 -1.20
N GLU A 516 8.14 -46.19 -0.37
CA GLU A 516 8.91 -47.41 -0.68
C GLU A 516 7.95 -48.61 -0.80
N ALA A 517 7.34 -48.77 -1.98
CA ALA A 517 6.56 -49.94 -2.33
C ALA A 517 7.50 -51.04 -2.87
N PRO A 518 7.38 -52.31 -2.40
CA PRO A 518 8.35 -53.35 -2.73
C PRO A 518 8.32 -53.77 -4.20
N VAL A 519 9.50 -53.91 -4.80
CA VAL A 519 9.70 -54.19 -6.22
C VAL A 519 9.15 -55.56 -6.64
N LEU A 520 7.96 -55.58 -7.23
CA LEU A 520 7.48 -56.72 -8.02
C LEU A 520 8.14 -56.72 -9.39
N ARG A 521 9.20 -57.53 -9.54
CA ARG A 521 9.88 -57.74 -10.82
C ARG A 521 8.91 -58.24 -11.89
N LYS A 522 8.74 -57.47 -12.97
CA LYS A 522 8.29 -57.97 -14.27
C LYS A 522 9.38 -57.69 -15.31
N ARG A 523 9.46 -58.56 -16.32
CA ARG A 523 10.52 -58.51 -17.35
C ARG A 523 10.22 -57.35 -18.31
N CYS A 524 11.23 -56.53 -18.59
CA CYS A 524 11.24 -55.70 -19.79
C CYS A 524 11.97 -56.47 -20.88
N GLU A 525 11.37 -56.55 -22.06
CA GLU A 525 12.02 -57.09 -23.26
C GLU A 525 12.87 -55.99 -23.90
N VAL A 526 13.99 -56.37 -24.52
CA VAL A 526 15.00 -55.43 -25.02
C VAL A 526 14.93 -55.35 -26.54
N LEU A 527 14.72 -54.15 -27.07
CA LEU A 527 15.01 -53.81 -28.46
C LEU A 527 16.25 -52.90 -28.49
N PRO A 528 17.32 -53.27 -29.23
CA PRO A 528 18.53 -52.45 -29.39
C PRO A 528 18.43 -51.52 -30.62
N LEU A 529 19.56 -50.86 -30.94
CA LEU A 529 19.83 -49.94 -32.07
C LEU A 529 19.44 -48.45 -31.83
N ASP A 530 20.29 -47.46 -32.14
CA ASP A 530 21.75 -47.56 -32.27
C ASP A 530 22.55 -46.25 -31.98
N VAL A 531 23.87 -46.40 -32.00
CA VAL A 531 24.94 -45.48 -31.56
C VAL A 531 25.01 -44.11 -32.27
N THR A 532 25.17 -43.01 -31.51
CA THR A 532 26.37 -42.12 -31.60
C THR A 532 26.53 -41.12 -30.43
N PRO A 533 27.76 -40.86 -29.92
CA PRO A 533 27.99 -39.96 -28.79
C PRO A 533 28.84 -38.71 -29.10
N GLN A 534 28.73 -37.66 -28.28
CA GLN A 534 29.82 -36.70 -28.04
C GLN A 534 30.05 -36.43 -26.54
N LYS A 535 31.26 -35.94 -26.22
CA LYS A 535 31.93 -36.12 -24.91
C LYS A 535 31.41 -35.21 -23.79
N ARG A 536 31.55 -35.72 -22.56
CA ARG A 536 31.52 -34.97 -21.30
C ARG A 536 32.92 -34.48 -20.92
N HIS A 537 32.99 -33.31 -20.28
CA HIS A 537 33.90 -33.00 -19.16
C HIS A 537 33.05 -32.16 -18.17
N LEU A 538 32.54 -32.67 -17.04
CA LEU A 538 33.26 -32.96 -15.79
C LEU A 538 34.01 -31.69 -15.30
N LEU A 539 33.38 -30.84 -14.46
CA LEU A 539 33.31 -30.90 -12.97
C LEU A 539 34.62 -30.41 -12.30
N PRO A 540 34.60 -29.82 -11.07
CA PRO A 540 33.57 -29.92 -10.03
C PRO A 540 33.07 -28.59 -9.41
N ALA A 541 32.10 -28.70 -8.49
CA ALA A 541 31.77 -27.66 -7.50
C ALA A 541 32.58 -27.84 -6.20
N PRO A 542 32.56 -26.84 -5.28
CA PRO A 542 31.93 -27.12 -3.97
C PRO A 542 31.06 -25.98 -3.40
N LEU A 543 30.43 -26.26 -2.25
CA LEU A 543 29.43 -25.43 -1.55
C LEU A 543 30.02 -24.17 -0.89
N GLY A 544 29.22 -23.08 -0.75
CA GLY A 544 29.49 -22.08 0.29
C GLY A 544 28.71 -20.74 0.32
N LYS A 545 27.58 -20.70 1.04
CA LYS A 545 27.03 -19.57 1.87
C LYS A 545 26.85 -18.13 1.30
N LEU A 546 25.66 -17.54 1.58
CA LEU A 546 25.31 -16.12 1.88
C LEU A 546 26.02 -14.98 1.08
N LEU A 547 25.32 -13.97 0.52
CA LEU A 547 24.63 -12.87 1.24
C LEU A 547 24.00 -11.88 0.22
N LEU A 548 23.08 -11.01 0.64
CA LEU A 548 22.65 -9.81 -0.12
C LEU A 548 23.62 -8.63 0.06
N GLN A 549 23.94 -7.93 -1.04
CA GLN A 549 24.09 -6.47 -1.19
C GLN A 549 24.33 -6.20 -2.70
N ARG A 550 23.53 -5.39 -3.39
CA ARG A 550 23.44 -3.91 -3.36
C ARG A 550 24.78 -3.28 -3.78
N GLU A 551 24.91 -2.98 -5.07
CA GLU A 551 25.98 -2.12 -5.57
C GLU A 551 25.64 -0.66 -5.30
N GLU A 552 26.43 -0.01 -4.45
CA GLU A 552 26.63 1.44 -4.44
C GLU A 552 28.08 1.67 -4.86
N LYS A 553 28.31 2.61 -5.79
CA LYS A 553 29.65 2.96 -6.29
C LYS A 553 29.84 4.47 -6.21
N GLU A 554 30.41 4.92 -5.10
CA GLU A 554 31.06 6.23 -5.04
C GLU A 554 32.37 6.20 -5.83
N SER A 555 32.69 7.30 -6.51
CA SER A 555 34.06 7.59 -6.95
C SER A 555 34.29 9.10 -6.93
N CYS A 556 34.83 9.62 -5.83
CA CYS A 556 35.17 11.03 -5.70
C CYS A 556 36.37 11.40 -6.59
N LEU A 557 36.38 12.63 -7.11
CA LEU A 557 37.62 13.32 -7.45
C LEU A 557 37.51 14.79 -7.02
N ASN A 558 38.49 15.26 -6.24
CA ASN A 558 38.47 16.56 -5.58
C ASN A 558 39.38 17.59 -6.26
N SER A 559 39.10 18.86 -5.92
CA SER A 559 39.88 20.11 -6.12
C SER A 559 39.47 20.94 -7.35
N LEU A 560 39.33 22.27 -7.24
CA LEU A 560 40.31 23.19 -6.66
C LEU A 560 39.72 24.54 -6.16
N ASN A 561 40.31 25.09 -5.08
CA ASN A 561 40.29 26.47 -4.57
C ASN A 561 39.02 27.11 -3.93
N ASP A 562 39.26 27.72 -2.76
CA ASP A 562 38.37 28.60 -1.99
C ASP A 562 38.35 30.07 -2.47
N SER A 563 37.29 30.80 -2.11
CA SER A 563 37.37 32.26 -1.88
C SER A 563 36.35 32.78 -0.85
N THR A 564 36.54 32.36 0.41
CA THR A 564 36.44 33.20 1.63
C THR A 564 35.33 34.27 1.76
N VAL A 565 34.30 33.92 2.55
CA VAL A 565 33.65 34.76 3.61
C VAL A 565 33.07 36.14 3.25
N GLN A 566 31.75 36.30 3.43
CA GLN A 566 31.22 37.28 4.41
C GLN A 566 29.82 36.97 4.94
N ARG A 567 29.42 37.71 6.00
CA ARG A 567 28.27 37.45 6.89
C ARG A 567 27.48 38.75 7.05
N GLY A 568 26.20 38.77 6.71
CA GLY A 568 25.37 39.97 6.89
C GLY A 568 23.86 39.69 6.94
N LEU A 569 23.21 40.13 8.02
CA LEU A 569 21.78 40.43 8.03
C LEU A 569 21.60 41.88 7.55
N LEU A 570 20.56 42.14 6.74
CA LEU A 570 19.55 43.19 6.99
C LEU A 570 18.44 43.09 5.92
N ALA A 571 17.44 43.97 5.97
CA ALA A 571 16.14 43.74 5.34
C ALA A 571 15.55 44.96 4.58
N SER A 572 14.49 44.67 3.81
CA SER A 572 13.35 45.54 3.46
C SER A 572 13.40 46.38 2.16
N SER A 573 12.29 46.28 1.40
CA SER A 573 11.81 47.18 0.33
C SER A 573 12.65 47.26 -0.97
N ALA A 574 12.12 47.63 -2.14
CA ALA A 574 10.84 48.31 -2.44
C ALA A 574 10.22 47.91 -3.81
N ILE A 575 9.00 48.38 -4.06
CA ILE A 575 8.24 48.29 -5.33
C ILE A 575 8.46 49.56 -6.17
N GLN A 576 8.49 49.49 -7.50
CA GLN A 576 7.93 50.49 -8.44
C GLN A 576 7.61 49.82 -9.82
N PRO A 577 6.73 50.38 -10.68
CA PRO A 577 6.09 49.65 -11.79
C PRO A 577 6.36 50.25 -13.20
N ALA A 578 5.73 49.66 -14.23
CA ALA A 578 5.45 50.26 -15.55
C ALA A 578 3.98 50.01 -15.94
N SER A 579 3.39 50.82 -16.84
CA SER A 579 1.92 50.98 -16.88
C SER A 579 1.29 51.45 -18.21
N LEU A 580 0.23 50.73 -18.66
CA LEU A 580 -0.81 51.15 -19.63
C LEU A 580 -0.31 51.35 -21.10
N SER A 581 -1.12 51.46 -22.18
CA SER A 581 -2.52 51.93 -22.34
C SER A 581 -3.20 51.38 -23.66
N PRO A 582 -4.27 51.93 -24.31
CA PRO A 582 -5.56 51.20 -24.43
C PRO A 582 -6.34 51.24 -25.80
N ARG A 583 -7.61 50.77 -25.79
CA ARG A 583 -8.74 50.93 -26.79
C ARG A 583 -8.81 49.87 -27.93
N LYS A 584 -9.97 49.48 -28.51
CA LYS A 584 -11.41 49.91 -28.43
C LYS A 584 -12.38 48.69 -28.28
N SER A 585 -13.68 48.98 -28.10
CA SER A 585 -14.87 48.10 -28.25
C SER A 585 -16.03 48.97 -28.81
N PRO A 586 -17.34 48.58 -28.91
CA PRO A 586 -18.08 47.29 -28.75
C PRO A 586 -18.71 46.88 -30.13
N PRO A 587 -19.97 46.40 -30.39
CA PRO A 587 -21.12 45.91 -29.57
C PRO A 587 -21.86 44.64 -30.12
N LEU A 588 -23.14 44.43 -29.70
CA LEU A 588 -24.21 43.51 -30.19
C LEU A 588 -24.01 41.98 -29.96
N GLN A 589 -24.80 41.22 -29.19
CA GLN A 589 -26.19 41.23 -28.67
C GLN A 589 -27.24 40.51 -29.54
N MET A 590 -27.60 39.28 -29.16
CA MET A 590 -28.97 38.71 -29.21
C MET A 590 -29.13 37.61 -28.13
N GLN A 591 -30.36 37.32 -27.73
CA GLN A 591 -30.78 36.26 -26.78
C GLN A 591 -31.87 35.40 -27.48
N PRO A 592 -32.25 34.21 -26.96
CA PRO A 592 -32.47 33.02 -27.79
C PRO A 592 -33.86 32.93 -28.40
N LYS A 593 -33.99 32.05 -29.41
CA LYS A 593 -35.27 31.61 -29.99
C LYS A 593 -35.45 30.11 -29.86
N THR A 594 -36.71 29.68 -29.84
CA THR A 594 -37.14 28.30 -29.57
C THR A 594 -37.80 27.67 -30.78
N GLU A 595 -37.36 26.47 -31.19
CA GLU A 595 -38.16 25.49 -31.95
C GLU A 595 -37.55 24.10 -31.69
N LYS A 596 -38.27 23.02 -31.36
CA LYS A 596 -39.59 22.47 -31.78
C LYS A 596 -39.61 21.80 -33.15
N LYS A 597 -39.04 20.60 -33.24
CA LYS A 597 -39.59 19.52 -34.09
C LYS A 597 -39.78 18.26 -33.24
N CYS A 598 -41.01 17.73 -33.24
CA CYS A 598 -41.39 16.51 -32.51
C CYS A 598 -42.36 15.66 -33.35
N VAL A 599 -41.96 14.43 -33.68
CA VAL A 599 -42.85 13.31 -34.08
C VAL A 599 -42.24 12.07 -33.39
N LYS A 600 -42.76 11.59 -32.26
CA LYS A 600 -43.97 10.75 -32.07
C LYS A 600 -43.86 9.36 -32.73
N LEU A 601 -44.29 8.27 -32.10
CA LEU A 601 -44.53 7.95 -30.68
C LEU A 601 -44.85 6.43 -30.61
N MET A 602 -44.44 5.74 -29.54
CA MET A 602 -45.22 4.62 -28.98
C MET A 602 -44.97 4.54 -27.47
N ASP A 603 -46.05 4.50 -26.69
CA ASP A 603 -46.08 4.30 -25.24
C ASP A 603 -45.81 2.82 -24.90
N GLY A 604 -45.37 2.38 -23.71
CA GLY A 604 -45.08 2.98 -22.39
C GLY A 604 -45.07 1.81 -21.36
N PRO A 605 -45.27 2.03 -20.04
CA PRO A 605 -44.68 3.01 -19.14
C PRO A 605 -43.72 2.37 -18.09
N LEU A 606 -43.11 3.19 -17.23
CA LEU A 606 -42.20 2.81 -16.13
C LEU A 606 -42.84 1.91 -15.05
N PRO A 607 -42.01 1.24 -14.23
CA PRO A 607 -42.16 1.46 -12.79
C PRO A 607 -40.86 1.78 -12.02
N ILE A 608 -40.98 2.71 -11.07
CA ILE A 608 -39.96 3.09 -10.10
C ILE A 608 -39.80 1.99 -9.02
N CYS A 609 -38.64 1.33 -8.96
CA CYS A 609 -38.33 0.41 -7.86
C CYS A 609 -37.83 1.13 -6.60
N ARG A 610 -38.76 1.47 -5.71
CA ARG A 610 -38.45 1.92 -4.33
C ARG A 610 -37.58 0.89 -3.59
N ILE A 611 -36.63 1.40 -2.80
CA ILE A 611 -35.92 0.62 -1.77
C ILE A 611 -36.93 -0.04 -0.83
N LYS A 612 -36.90 -1.38 -0.75
CA LYS A 612 -37.52 -2.16 0.32
C LYS A 612 -36.54 -3.23 0.80
N ALA A 613 -36.17 -3.16 2.07
CA ALA A 613 -35.34 -4.19 2.69
C ALA A 613 -36.11 -5.51 2.80
N PHE A 614 -35.46 -6.65 2.52
CA PHE A 614 -36.04 -7.96 2.77
C PHE A 614 -35.02 -8.96 3.33
N ASN A 615 -34.86 -8.95 4.65
CA ASN A 615 -34.22 -10.05 5.38
C ASN A 615 -35.19 -11.23 5.46
N ARG A 616 -34.81 -12.43 4.98
CA ARG A 616 -35.39 -13.73 5.39
C ARG A 616 -34.49 -14.89 4.95
N GLY A 617 -34.36 -15.90 5.83
CA GLY A 617 -33.40 -17.01 5.68
C GLY A 617 -32.06 -16.70 6.35
N GLU A 618 -31.57 -17.43 7.36
CA GLU A 618 -32.16 -18.56 8.09
C GLU A 618 -31.88 -18.46 9.59
N ARG A 619 -32.93 -18.53 10.43
CA ARG A 619 -32.81 -18.81 11.88
C ARG A 619 -34.04 -19.56 12.39
N LYS A 620 -34.01 -20.89 12.28
CA LYS A 620 -34.88 -21.80 13.04
C LYS A 620 -34.08 -22.99 13.56
N GLU A 621 -33.38 -22.79 14.68
CA GLU A 621 -33.25 -23.83 15.72
C GLU A 621 -32.59 -23.31 17.01
N ARG A 622 -32.63 -24.13 18.07
CA ARG A 622 -32.04 -23.88 19.39
C ARG A 622 -32.56 -22.65 20.15
N ASN A 623 -33.88 -22.59 20.35
CA ASN A 623 -34.48 -21.83 21.45
C ASN A 623 -34.87 -22.76 22.62
N TYR A 624 -33.88 -23.21 23.39
CA TYR A 624 -34.07 -23.90 24.68
C TYR A 624 -32.90 -23.57 25.61
N LYS A 625 -33.16 -23.52 26.93
CA LYS A 625 -32.19 -23.26 28.02
C LYS A 625 -31.55 -21.85 28.07
N HIS A 626 -32.32 -20.77 28.22
CA HIS A 626 -31.78 -19.50 28.76
C HIS A 626 -32.66 -18.68 29.73
N THR A 627 -33.78 -19.23 30.22
CA THR A 627 -34.61 -18.60 31.27
C THR A 627 -34.07 -18.81 32.70
N GLY A 628 -33.22 -19.81 32.93
CA GLY A 628 -32.77 -20.18 34.28
C GLY A 628 -31.70 -19.29 34.93
N LYS A 629 -30.94 -18.49 34.17
CA LYS A 629 -29.76 -17.77 34.71
C LYS A 629 -30.03 -16.35 35.23
N ARG A 630 -31.16 -15.72 34.90
CA ARG A 630 -31.48 -14.35 35.38
C ARG A 630 -32.08 -14.28 36.79
N ARG A 631 -32.58 -15.39 37.36
CA ARG A 631 -33.07 -15.40 38.77
C ARG A 631 -31.95 -15.50 39.80
N LEU A 632 -30.88 -16.26 39.51
CA LEU A 632 -29.76 -16.44 40.44
C LEU A 632 -28.99 -15.13 40.72
N TYR A 633 -28.73 -14.31 39.70
CA TYR A 633 -27.92 -13.08 39.86
C TYR A 633 -28.58 -12.04 40.78
N ASN A 634 -29.91 -11.88 40.68
CA ASN A 634 -30.67 -10.98 41.53
C ASN A 634 -30.85 -11.52 42.96
N GLN A 635 -30.74 -12.83 43.16
CA GLN A 635 -30.86 -13.45 44.48
C GLN A 635 -29.52 -13.46 45.25
N THR A 636 -28.38 -13.38 44.56
CA THR A 636 -27.06 -13.23 45.22
C THR A 636 -26.76 -11.80 45.69
N MET A 637 -27.26 -10.76 45.00
CA MET A 637 -27.08 -9.36 45.45
C MET A 637 -27.86 -9.07 46.73
N ALA A 638 -29.12 -9.53 46.81
CA ALA A 638 -30.00 -9.32 47.96
C ALA A 638 -29.53 -9.99 49.27
N ILE A 639 -28.51 -10.85 49.22
CA ILE A 639 -27.89 -11.49 50.40
C ILE A 639 -26.68 -10.68 50.91
N PHE A 640 -26.02 -9.88 50.05
CA PHE A 640 -24.84 -9.11 50.43
C PHE A 640 -25.16 -7.75 51.08
N GLU A 641 -26.28 -7.13 50.75
CA GLU A 641 -26.69 -5.83 51.33
C GLU A 641 -27.21 -5.94 52.77
N HIS A 642 -27.51 -7.16 53.26
CA HIS A 642 -28.13 -7.38 54.58
C HIS A 642 -27.15 -7.78 55.70
N SER A 643 -25.84 -7.77 55.46
CA SER A 643 -24.80 -8.16 56.44
C SER A 643 -23.82 -7.04 56.80
N TYR A 644 -24.20 -5.78 56.59
CA TYR A 644 -23.41 -4.59 56.99
C TYR A 644 -24.15 -3.62 57.92
N VAL A 645 -25.16 -4.13 58.64
CA VAL A 645 -25.77 -3.46 59.81
C VAL A 645 -26.00 -4.51 60.91
N TRP A 646 -25.01 -4.68 61.79
CA TRP A 646 -25.10 -4.94 63.24
C TRP A 646 -23.68 -5.06 63.81
#